data_AF-A0A0B7FCV0-F1
#
_entry.id   AF-A0A0B7FCV0-F1
#
_cell.length_a   1.000
_cell.length_b   1.000
_cell.length_c   1.000
_cell.angle_alpha   90.00
_cell.angle_beta   90.00
_cell.angle_gamma   90.00
#
_symmetry.space_group_name_H-M   'P 1'
#
loop_
_entity.id
_entity.type
_entity.pdbx_description
1 polymer ?
#
loop_
_entity_poly.entity_id
_entity_poly.type
_entity_poly.pdbx_seq_one_letter_code
_entity_poly.pdbx_strand_id
1 'polypeptide(L)'
;MDSTTQPGGRLDYTEKKINRLTQRLSWLPRGHTKRPLILGSLACAHDDRFNLLGEVEDLDKAIEYMTIGLVFARDPFPGLPGLIGGLAVFHGKRFQNHDDIRDSDQAIEYASLALSLVSEGPFFLAQLSNLAGYHSQRFERVGDLADLQKAMDYGSRALASTPEGSPQLPFHLGNLGMAYYHQFRRIGDPDDLNKAIEYGTSAVDLTPENDPRLAFHLTNIGMFHDTRFERLGEPMDLEKAIEHGLSAVVLTPNGDPYFSNRLSNLGESYRNRFNHLGELEDIEKSIEYQSDAVDLTPKGHPLLASRLSNLGASHFARFERLGELDDIEKAVEFGTRAVDLTQDGNPALPSVLGDLAMSHNIRFNHLGELDDLEKSIKHQSRAVLLIPNGHPSLPSHFSHLGVFHMTRFERLGKSNDLEKAIKYNSRATSSAPGDHPHLPNWIGNLAISYSIRFERSGEPEDLENSIKHQSRALDLTNDGSPELPFRLANIALSYDTRFHQFGEPEDIQKAIDSLSRSLALTPDGHPTLSRRHFSLAGCCLSQYINTGDVSYLQISLSSFRMATGPLSGPPREKFRHALQWAKHSLTHSPLNSTEAYQTTIDLLPQFIWLGATTNQRYEDLLRAEDLAVEAAVVAIRSSNYPLALEWLEHARCVVWNQSLMLRSPLDELYSLDPSLALRLQSIAGLLQNASSDSRGSETYSAGLTTPEKAAQEHRRMAKEYGDLLSRARKFPGFEDFLRPMKSKDLVRAARHGPIVVINCHSDQCDALVITPGQDTVNHVPLPNFTGEKARSARSEIESSLRSKGIRERGFKRLSKPGKKDNFGSVLAALWHDVVKPVLDYLGYTAHPPSYQHSNADETSKDDVTPGFLPHITWCPTGAMTFLPLHAAGDYSQPHSRVFEYVVSSYTPTLTALLSSTPSTPSGTFRLLAVGQETTPGHSELPGVIKELACVEAHMQDKAGYSQLVDHQATKISVLDAMENSDWVHLACHAHQNVVDPTKSGVFLHDGILDLTAIHRRSFKNKGLAFLSACQTATGDEALPDEAIHLASGMLVAGYPSVVATMWSVSDDDAPFVADIVYGELMETGKIGNGEVGKALHCATEKLRNKVGEEQFGRWVPYIHIGS
;
A
#
# COMPACT_ATOMS: atom_id res chain seq x y z
N MET A 1 -61.64 -21.25 12.74
CA MET A 1 -60.86 -21.63 11.56
C MET A 1 -60.22 -20.33 11.10
N ASP A 2 -58.90 -20.21 11.30
CA ASP A 2 -57.97 -19.14 10.85
C ASP A 2 -56.90 -18.84 11.91
N SER A 3 -56.18 -19.89 12.34
CA SER A 3 -54.99 -19.77 13.20
C SER A 3 -53.79 -20.60 12.71
N THR A 4 -53.87 -21.19 11.50
CA THR A 4 -52.88 -22.13 10.95
C THR A 4 -51.94 -21.51 9.92
N THR A 5 -52.01 -20.20 9.70
CA THR A 5 -51.21 -19.47 8.69
C THR A 5 -50.02 -18.72 9.27
N GLN A 6 -49.88 -18.59 10.61
CA GLN A 6 -48.67 -18.04 11.23
C GLN A 6 -47.68 -19.17 11.64
N PRO A 7 -46.35 -18.98 11.49
CA PRO A 7 -45.33 -20.00 11.79
C PRO A 7 -45.47 -20.62 13.19
N GLY A 8 -45.79 -19.81 14.20
CA GLY A 8 -46.01 -20.27 15.58
C GLY A 8 -47.21 -21.22 15.76
N GLY A 9 -48.26 -21.09 14.93
CA GLY A 9 -49.42 -21.99 14.95
C GLY A 9 -49.14 -23.33 14.26
N ARG A 10 -48.26 -23.36 13.25
CA ARG A 10 -47.83 -24.60 12.59
C ARG A 10 -46.91 -25.43 13.48
N LEU A 11 -45.99 -24.78 14.21
CA LEU A 11 -45.11 -25.46 15.15
C LEU A 11 -45.89 -26.15 16.28
N ASP A 12 -46.81 -25.43 16.94
CA ASP A 12 -47.67 -25.98 18.01
C ASP A 12 -48.54 -27.16 17.50
N TYR A 13 -49.03 -27.07 16.26
CA TYR A 13 -49.74 -28.19 15.62
C TYR A 13 -48.82 -29.40 15.40
N THR A 14 -47.61 -29.20 14.88
CA THR A 14 -46.64 -30.26 14.64
C THR A 14 -46.19 -30.91 15.95
N GLU A 15 -45.93 -30.14 17.01
CA GLU A 15 -45.59 -30.68 18.33
C GLU A 15 -46.74 -31.49 18.94
N LYS A 16 -47.99 -31.00 18.83
CA LYS A 16 -49.17 -31.76 19.24
C LYS A 16 -49.33 -33.06 18.43
N LYS A 17 -49.03 -33.03 17.13
CA LYS A 17 -49.05 -34.20 16.24
C LYS A 17 -47.98 -35.22 16.66
N ILE A 18 -46.75 -34.79 16.92
CA ILE A 18 -45.66 -35.63 17.44
C ILE A 18 -46.10 -36.27 18.76
N ASN A 19 -46.56 -35.48 19.74
CA ASN A 19 -46.99 -35.99 21.06
C ASN A 19 -48.12 -37.03 20.95
N ARG A 20 -49.12 -36.77 20.10
CA ARG A 20 -50.23 -37.71 19.86
C ARG A 20 -49.77 -39.01 19.22
N LEU A 21 -48.86 -38.94 18.24
CA LEU A 21 -48.32 -40.12 17.54
C LEU A 21 -47.42 -40.94 18.47
N THR A 22 -46.56 -40.29 19.26
CA THR A 22 -45.71 -40.93 20.28
C THR A 22 -46.57 -41.62 21.34
N GLN A 23 -47.60 -40.95 21.85
CA GLN A 23 -48.54 -41.57 22.79
C GLN A 23 -49.21 -42.79 22.15
N ARG A 24 -49.74 -42.67 20.92
CA ARG A 24 -50.37 -43.79 20.20
C ARG A 24 -49.42 -44.96 19.98
N LEU A 25 -48.14 -44.70 19.71
CA LEU A 25 -47.09 -45.71 19.54
C LEU A 25 -46.80 -46.50 20.83
N SER A 26 -46.94 -45.85 22.00
CA SER A 26 -46.72 -46.46 23.32
C SER A 26 -47.79 -47.50 23.69
N TRP A 27 -49.03 -47.35 23.21
CA TRP A 27 -50.14 -48.28 23.46
C TRP A 27 -50.19 -49.47 22.48
N LEU A 28 -49.33 -49.48 21.46
CA LEU A 28 -49.33 -50.50 20.41
C LEU A 28 -48.30 -51.61 20.68
N PRO A 29 -48.71 -52.90 20.70
CA PRO A 29 -47.78 -54.01 20.81
C PRO A 29 -46.71 -54.01 19.69
N ARG A 30 -45.50 -54.50 19.99
CA ARG A 30 -44.37 -54.51 19.03
C ARG A 30 -44.69 -55.21 17.70
N GLY A 31 -45.57 -56.22 17.68
CA GLY A 31 -45.96 -56.95 16.47
C GLY A 31 -47.19 -56.40 15.73
N HIS A 32 -47.73 -55.24 16.13
CA HIS A 32 -48.98 -54.73 15.56
C HIS A 32 -48.81 -54.23 14.12
N THR A 33 -49.68 -54.65 13.21
CA THR A 33 -49.59 -54.39 11.75
C THR A 33 -49.59 -52.91 11.35
N LYS A 34 -50.20 -52.04 12.16
CA LYS A 34 -50.19 -50.57 11.95
C LYS A 34 -48.97 -49.83 12.53
N ARG A 35 -48.08 -50.53 13.25
CA ARG A 35 -46.92 -49.92 13.90
C ARG A 35 -45.94 -49.27 12.91
N PRO A 36 -45.59 -49.90 11.77
CA PRO A 36 -44.73 -49.28 10.75
C PRO A 36 -45.30 -47.96 10.20
N LEU A 37 -46.61 -47.89 9.95
CA LEU A 37 -47.27 -46.68 9.43
C LEU A 37 -47.25 -45.51 10.43
N ILE A 38 -47.40 -45.80 11.72
CA ILE A 38 -47.38 -44.77 12.78
C ILE A 38 -45.96 -44.25 12.99
N LEU A 39 -44.96 -45.14 12.93
CA LEU A 39 -43.55 -44.76 12.94
C LEU A 39 -43.18 -43.89 11.75
N GLY A 40 -43.62 -44.26 10.54
CA GLY A 40 -43.44 -43.41 9.35
C GLY A 40 -44.13 -42.05 9.47
N SER A 41 -45.35 -42.01 10.03
CA SER A 41 -46.06 -40.74 10.27
C SER A 41 -45.37 -39.86 11.32
N LEU A 42 -44.75 -40.49 12.34
CA LEU A 42 -43.98 -39.80 13.37
C LEU A 42 -42.68 -39.23 12.80
N ALA A 43 -42.00 -40.00 11.97
CA ALA A 43 -40.83 -39.55 11.23
C ALA A 43 -41.16 -38.36 10.31
N CYS A 44 -42.25 -38.41 9.54
CA CYS A 44 -42.70 -37.25 8.76
C CYS A 44 -43.06 -36.04 9.63
N ALA A 45 -43.59 -36.24 10.85
CA ALA A 45 -43.88 -35.13 11.75
C ALA A 45 -42.60 -34.49 12.33
N HIS A 46 -41.53 -35.27 12.51
CA HIS A 46 -40.22 -34.73 12.83
C HIS A 46 -39.60 -33.99 11.65
N ASP A 47 -39.75 -34.49 10.41
CA ASP A 47 -39.36 -33.75 9.20
C ASP A 47 -40.15 -32.42 9.06
N ASP A 48 -41.46 -32.43 9.32
CA ASP A 48 -42.29 -31.22 9.35
C ASP A 48 -41.72 -30.21 10.37
N ARG A 49 -41.20 -30.68 11.52
CA ARG A 49 -40.60 -29.84 12.55
C ARG A 49 -39.22 -29.34 12.15
N PHE A 50 -38.40 -30.18 11.51
CA PHE A 50 -37.13 -29.77 10.90
C PHE A 50 -37.34 -28.65 9.89
N ASN A 51 -38.32 -28.77 8.98
CA ASN A 51 -38.60 -27.74 7.98
C ASN A 51 -39.04 -26.39 8.61
N LEU A 52 -39.48 -26.39 9.88
CA LEU A 52 -39.89 -25.18 10.61
C LEU A 52 -38.77 -24.59 11.47
N LEU A 53 -37.91 -25.42 12.06
CA LEU A 53 -36.90 -25.02 13.05
C LEU A 53 -35.46 -25.07 12.54
N GLY A 54 -35.18 -25.89 11.53
CA GLY A 54 -33.83 -26.16 11.03
C GLY A 54 -32.95 -27.01 11.95
N GLU A 55 -33.50 -27.64 13.00
CA GLU A 55 -32.74 -28.45 13.97
C GLU A 55 -32.43 -29.85 13.41
N VAL A 56 -31.15 -30.15 13.15
CA VAL A 56 -30.71 -31.42 12.54
C VAL A 56 -31.09 -32.65 13.38
N GLU A 57 -31.23 -32.50 14.70
CA GLU A 57 -31.69 -33.55 15.60
C GLU A 57 -33.09 -34.08 15.23
N ASP A 58 -33.91 -33.27 14.55
CA ASP A 58 -35.19 -33.71 14.01
C ASP A 58 -35.06 -34.59 12.77
N LEU A 59 -34.08 -34.33 11.89
CA LEU A 59 -33.76 -35.24 10.79
C LEU A 59 -33.22 -36.57 11.33
N ASP A 60 -32.36 -36.54 12.35
CA ASP A 60 -31.86 -37.77 12.99
C ASP A 60 -32.99 -38.61 13.58
N LYS A 61 -33.94 -37.97 14.28
CA LYS A 61 -35.15 -38.64 14.77
C LYS A 61 -36.05 -39.15 13.64
N ALA A 62 -36.19 -38.40 12.54
CA ALA A 62 -36.96 -38.84 11.39
C ALA A 62 -36.35 -40.10 10.76
N ILE A 63 -35.02 -40.13 10.58
CA ILE A 63 -34.28 -41.30 10.10
C ILE A 63 -34.43 -42.46 11.08
N GLU A 64 -34.26 -42.23 12.38
CA GLU A 64 -34.40 -43.25 13.42
C GLU A 64 -35.79 -43.90 13.37
N TYR A 65 -36.86 -43.11 13.46
CA TYR A 65 -38.22 -43.63 13.48
C TYR A 65 -38.61 -44.31 12.16
N MET A 66 -38.15 -43.80 11.02
CA MET A 66 -38.40 -44.44 9.72
C MET A 66 -37.66 -45.77 9.59
N THR A 67 -36.42 -45.84 10.08
CA THR A 67 -35.60 -47.08 10.14
C THR A 67 -36.27 -48.12 11.03
N ILE A 68 -36.72 -47.72 12.23
CA ILE A 68 -37.48 -48.60 13.12
C ILE A 68 -38.78 -49.07 12.44
N GLY A 69 -39.46 -48.18 11.72
CA GLY A 69 -40.64 -48.49 10.93
C GLY A 69 -40.37 -49.60 9.89
N LEU A 70 -39.26 -49.49 9.17
CA LEU A 70 -38.82 -50.47 8.19
C LEU A 70 -38.55 -51.84 8.81
N VAL A 71 -37.89 -51.91 9.97
CA VAL A 71 -37.61 -53.17 10.70
C VAL A 71 -38.90 -53.90 11.12
N PHE A 72 -39.97 -53.15 11.44
CA PHE A 72 -41.26 -53.74 11.82
C PHE A 72 -42.17 -54.07 10.63
N ALA A 73 -41.82 -53.69 9.40
CA ALA A 73 -42.58 -54.03 8.21
C ALA A 73 -42.37 -55.52 7.86
N ARG A 74 -43.44 -56.33 7.90
CA ARG A 74 -43.40 -57.76 7.52
C ARG A 74 -43.94 -57.96 6.12
N ASP A 75 -43.20 -58.65 5.27
CA ASP A 75 -43.57 -58.95 3.89
C ASP A 75 -44.80 -59.90 3.81
N PRO A 76 -45.85 -59.59 3.02
CA PRO A 76 -46.08 -58.39 2.22
C PRO A 76 -46.63 -57.21 3.03
N PHE A 77 -45.89 -56.10 3.03
CA PHE A 77 -46.32 -54.82 3.61
C PHE A 77 -46.50 -53.78 2.49
N PRO A 78 -47.75 -53.41 2.14
CA PRO A 78 -48.03 -52.47 1.05
C PRO A 78 -47.38 -51.09 1.19
N GLY A 79 -47.06 -50.65 2.42
CA GLY A 79 -46.39 -49.37 2.67
C GLY A 79 -44.87 -49.42 2.61
N LEU A 80 -44.28 -50.57 2.25
CA LEU A 80 -42.83 -50.78 2.24
C LEU A 80 -42.08 -49.80 1.31
N PRO A 81 -42.54 -49.55 0.06
CA PRO A 81 -41.89 -48.57 -0.80
C PRO A 81 -41.87 -47.16 -0.18
N GLY A 82 -42.97 -46.76 0.48
CA GLY A 82 -43.08 -45.45 1.11
C GLY A 82 -42.13 -45.25 2.30
N LEU A 83 -41.89 -46.29 3.10
CA LEU A 83 -40.92 -46.22 4.21
C LEU A 83 -39.48 -46.08 3.69
N ILE A 84 -39.14 -46.86 2.66
CA ILE A 84 -37.80 -46.84 2.04
C ILE A 84 -37.57 -45.50 1.33
N GLY A 85 -38.56 -45.02 0.55
CA GLY A 85 -38.48 -43.70 -0.09
C GLY A 85 -38.40 -42.56 0.93
N GLY A 86 -39.04 -42.69 2.09
CA GLY A 86 -38.92 -41.74 3.20
C GLY A 86 -37.50 -41.66 3.76
N LEU A 87 -36.83 -42.81 3.95
CA LEU A 87 -35.41 -42.84 4.34
C LEU A 87 -34.52 -42.15 3.31
N ALA A 88 -34.77 -42.39 2.02
CA ALA A 88 -34.03 -41.72 0.96
C ALA A 88 -34.13 -40.18 1.06
N VAL A 89 -35.35 -39.67 1.28
CA VAL A 89 -35.59 -38.23 1.45
C VAL A 89 -34.88 -37.66 2.66
N PHE A 90 -34.94 -38.32 3.82
CA PHE A 90 -34.31 -37.79 5.03
C PHE A 90 -32.79 -37.81 4.97
N HIS A 91 -32.18 -38.88 4.44
CA HIS A 91 -30.74 -38.90 4.19
C HIS A 91 -30.32 -37.82 3.17
N GLY A 92 -31.09 -37.63 2.10
CA GLY A 92 -30.84 -36.55 1.14
C GLY A 92 -30.90 -35.15 1.78
N LYS A 93 -31.91 -34.87 2.61
CA LYS A 93 -32.00 -33.61 3.36
C LYS A 93 -30.86 -33.43 4.37
N ARG A 94 -30.44 -34.49 5.05
CA ARG A 94 -29.32 -34.43 5.98
C ARG A 94 -28.00 -34.15 5.26
N PHE A 95 -27.80 -34.76 4.09
CA PHE A 95 -26.67 -34.45 3.21
C PHE A 95 -26.63 -32.97 2.82
N GLN A 96 -27.76 -32.38 2.42
CA GLN A 96 -27.83 -30.95 2.06
C GLN A 96 -27.44 -30.01 3.21
N ASN A 97 -27.63 -30.42 4.47
CA ASN A 97 -27.35 -29.57 5.63
C ASN A 97 -25.97 -29.84 6.26
N HIS A 98 -25.45 -31.07 6.15
CA HIS A 98 -24.24 -31.51 6.85
C HIS A 98 -23.10 -31.95 5.91
N ASP A 99 -23.36 -32.06 4.61
CA ASP A 99 -22.39 -32.38 3.55
C ASP A 99 -21.61 -33.70 3.79
N ASP A 100 -22.21 -34.68 4.47
CA ASP A 100 -21.66 -36.03 4.68
C ASP A 100 -22.01 -36.94 3.51
N ILE A 101 -21.00 -37.30 2.71
CA ILE A 101 -21.18 -38.13 1.51
C ILE A 101 -21.87 -39.48 1.77
N ARG A 102 -21.73 -40.03 3.00
CA ARG A 102 -22.40 -41.28 3.38
C ARG A 102 -23.91 -41.17 3.34
N ASP A 103 -24.44 -39.98 3.64
CA ASP A 103 -25.87 -39.70 3.53
C ASP A 103 -26.33 -39.62 2.08
N SER A 104 -25.50 -39.07 1.18
CA SER A 104 -25.78 -39.11 -0.25
C SER A 104 -25.81 -40.54 -0.79
N ASP A 105 -24.83 -41.37 -0.38
CA ASP A 105 -24.78 -42.79 -0.74
C ASP A 105 -26.03 -43.55 -0.24
N GLN A 106 -26.42 -43.35 1.02
CA GLN A 106 -27.63 -43.95 1.59
C GLN A 106 -28.90 -43.45 0.90
N ALA A 107 -28.99 -42.16 0.57
CA ALA A 107 -30.14 -41.61 -0.14
C ALA A 107 -30.31 -42.25 -1.53
N ILE A 108 -29.23 -42.41 -2.28
CA ILE A 108 -29.22 -43.07 -3.60
C ILE A 108 -29.58 -44.56 -3.46
N GLU A 109 -29.01 -45.25 -2.47
CA GLU A 109 -29.29 -46.67 -2.20
C GLU A 109 -30.78 -46.90 -1.90
N TYR A 110 -31.34 -46.16 -0.94
CA TYR A 110 -32.75 -46.29 -0.59
C TYR A 110 -33.68 -45.85 -1.72
N ALA A 111 -33.38 -44.76 -2.45
CA ALA A 111 -34.21 -44.34 -3.58
C ALA A 111 -34.19 -45.38 -4.71
N SER A 112 -33.03 -45.99 -4.99
CA SER A 112 -32.90 -47.08 -5.97
C SER A 112 -33.69 -48.31 -5.54
N LEU A 113 -33.65 -48.65 -4.25
CA LEU A 113 -34.42 -49.77 -3.71
C LEU A 113 -35.92 -49.49 -3.78
N ALA A 114 -36.36 -48.30 -3.39
CA ALA A 114 -37.77 -47.88 -3.48
C ALA A 114 -38.28 -47.90 -4.94
N LEU A 115 -37.43 -47.46 -5.88
CA LEU A 115 -37.73 -47.51 -7.31
C LEU A 115 -37.86 -48.95 -7.82
N SER A 116 -37.07 -49.91 -7.32
CA SER A 116 -37.17 -51.31 -7.79
C SER A 116 -38.45 -52.02 -7.33
N LEU A 117 -39.14 -51.50 -6.32
CA LEU A 117 -40.37 -52.05 -5.76
C LEU A 117 -41.65 -51.50 -6.43
N VAL A 118 -41.54 -50.51 -7.30
CA VAL A 118 -42.68 -49.83 -7.93
C VAL A 118 -42.40 -49.62 -9.41
N SER A 119 -43.33 -49.96 -10.30
CA SER A 119 -43.10 -49.86 -11.75
C SER A 119 -43.73 -48.64 -12.42
N GLU A 120 -44.82 -48.08 -11.85
CA GLU A 120 -45.58 -46.98 -12.45
C GLU A 120 -46.27 -46.10 -11.37
N GLY A 121 -46.74 -44.92 -11.77
CA GLY A 121 -47.55 -44.02 -10.94
C GLY A 121 -46.77 -42.89 -10.24
N PRO A 122 -47.45 -42.01 -9.48
CA PRO A 122 -46.84 -40.78 -8.94
C PRO A 122 -45.64 -41.02 -8.02
N PHE A 123 -45.64 -42.13 -7.26
CA PHE A 123 -44.52 -42.49 -6.39
C PHE A 123 -43.29 -42.91 -7.19
N PHE A 124 -43.47 -43.63 -8.30
CA PHE A 124 -42.39 -44.00 -9.21
C PHE A 124 -41.71 -42.76 -9.81
N LEU A 125 -42.50 -41.79 -10.28
CA LEU A 125 -42.00 -40.50 -10.80
C LEU A 125 -41.23 -39.71 -9.73
N ALA A 126 -41.73 -39.68 -8.50
CA ALA A 126 -41.05 -39.02 -7.39
C ALA A 126 -39.67 -39.65 -7.10
N GLN A 127 -39.55 -40.98 -7.14
CA GLN A 127 -38.26 -41.65 -6.92
C GLN A 127 -37.26 -41.42 -8.07
N LEU A 128 -37.72 -41.41 -9.33
CA LEU A 128 -36.87 -41.03 -10.46
C LEU A 128 -36.34 -39.60 -10.30
N SER A 129 -37.20 -38.66 -9.93
CA SER A 129 -36.80 -37.26 -9.70
C SER A 129 -35.85 -37.10 -8.52
N ASN A 130 -36.07 -37.85 -7.43
CA ASN A 130 -35.19 -37.84 -6.27
C ASN A 130 -33.80 -38.41 -6.61
N LEU A 131 -33.75 -39.52 -7.34
CA LEU A 131 -32.49 -40.08 -7.84
C LEU A 131 -31.74 -39.11 -8.74
N ALA A 132 -32.47 -38.41 -9.62
CA ALA A 132 -31.88 -37.36 -10.44
C ALA A 132 -31.23 -36.26 -9.57
N GLY A 133 -31.95 -35.78 -8.55
CA GLY A 133 -31.45 -34.78 -7.61
C GLY A 133 -30.26 -35.26 -6.77
N TYR A 134 -30.31 -36.48 -6.21
CA TYR A 134 -29.23 -37.00 -5.36
C TYR A 134 -27.94 -37.25 -6.15
N HIS A 135 -28.05 -37.79 -7.36
CA HIS A 135 -26.88 -37.92 -8.24
C HIS A 135 -26.31 -36.55 -8.64
N SER A 136 -27.15 -35.54 -8.88
CA SER A 136 -26.67 -34.17 -9.14
C SER A 136 -25.92 -33.58 -7.93
N GLN A 137 -26.47 -33.69 -6.73
CA GLN A 137 -25.83 -33.18 -5.50
C GLN A 137 -24.53 -33.95 -5.18
N ARG A 138 -24.50 -35.26 -5.42
CA ARG A 138 -23.29 -36.05 -5.29
C ARG A 138 -22.24 -35.64 -6.31
N PHE A 139 -22.64 -35.37 -7.55
CA PHE A 139 -21.76 -34.84 -8.58
C PHE A 139 -21.15 -33.50 -8.16
N GLU A 140 -21.93 -32.57 -7.62
CA GLU A 140 -21.39 -31.30 -7.12
C GLU A 140 -20.28 -31.51 -6.07
N ARG A 141 -20.42 -32.54 -5.23
CA ARG A 141 -19.45 -32.84 -4.17
C ARG A 141 -18.22 -33.62 -4.64
N VAL A 142 -18.41 -34.63 -5.48
CA VAL A 142 -17.39 -35.61 -5.87
C VAL A 142 -16.77 -35.30 -7.23
N GLY A 143 -17.53 -34.67 -8.12
CA GLY A 143 -17.15 -34.38 -9.50
C GLY A 143 -17.13 -35.60 -10.44
N ASP A 144 -17.75 -36.72 -10.05
CA ASP A 144 -17.81 -37.94 -10.88
C ASP A 144 -18.84 -37.79 -12.00
N LEU A 145 -18.37 -37.76 -13.26
CA LEU A 145 -19.20 -37.66 -14.45
C LEU A 145 -20.26 -38.79 -14.55
N ALA A 146 -20.00 -39.96 -13.94
CA ALA A 146 -20.98 -41.04 -13.92
C ALA A 146 -22.24 -40.68 -13.13
N ASP A 147 -22.11 -39.89 -12.05
CA ASP A 147 -23.25 -39.41 -11.29
C ASP A 147 -24.05 -38.39 -12.11
N LEU A 148 -23.40 -37.47 -12.79
CA LEU A 148 -24.08 -36.50 -13.65
C LEU A 148 -24.85 -37.19 -14.79
N GLN A 149 -24.25 -38.19 -15.43
CA GLN A 149 -24.93 -38.95 -16.49
C GLN A 149 -26.16 -39.70 -15.97
N LYS A 150 -26.10 -40.24 -14.75
CA LYS A 150 -27.26 -40.86 -14.08
C LYS A 150 -28.31 -39.83 -13.71
N ALA A 151 -27.92 -38.64 -13.25
CA ALA A 151 -28.84 -37.55 -12.94
C ALA A 151 -29.70 -37.18 -14.16
N MET A 152 -29.05 -37.07 -15.32
CA MET A 152 -29.72 -36.81 -16.59
C MET A 152 -30.59 -37.97 -17.08
N ASP A 153 -30.14 -39.23 -16.95
CA ASP A 153 -30.93 -40.41 -17.32
C ASP A 153 -32.23 -40.47 -16.50
N TYR A 154 -32.10 -40.41 -15.17
CA TYR A 154 -33.26 -40.45 -14.28
C TYR A 154 -34.18 -39.24 -14.48
N GLY A 155 -33.62 -38.04 -14.66
CA GLY A 155 -34.39 -36.83 -14.95
C GLY A 155 -35.17 -36.91 -16.27
N SER A 156 -34.53 -37.41 -17.33
CA SER A 156 -35.16 -37.59 -18.65
C SER A 156 -36.27 -38.65 -18.60
N ARG A 157 -36.07 -39.74 -17.86
CA ARG A 157 -37.08 -40.79 -17.65
C ARG A 157 -38.26 -40.30 -16.82
N ALA A 158 -38.01 -39.48 -15.80
CA ALA A 158 -39.07 -38.83 -15.02
C ALA A 158 -39.90 -37.92 -15.91
N LEU A 159 -39.26 -37.07 -16.72
CA LEU A 159 -39.92 -36.15 -17.64
C LEU A 159 -40.78 -36.90 -18.68
N ALA A 160 -40.21 -37.92 -19.35
CA ALA A 160 -40.91 -38.71 -20.37
C ALA A 160 -42.14 -39.47 -19.83
N SER A 161 -42.15 -39.80 -18.54
CA SER A 161 -43.22 -40.55 -17.89
C SER A 161 -44.24 -39.65 -17.18
N THR A 162 -44.06 -38.33 -17.23
CA THR A 162 -44.94 -37.35 -16.58
C THR A 162 -46.03 -36.88 -17.53
N PRO A 163 -47.33 -37.05 -17.20
CA PRO A 163 -48.42 -36.58 -18.05
C PRO A 163 -48.43 -35.05 -18.22
N GLU A 164 -48.85 -34.57 -19.39
CA GLU A 164 -49.11 -33.14 -19.63
C GLU A 164 -50.14 -32.60 -18.60
N GLY A 165 -49.83 -31.46 -17.98
CA GLY A 165 -50.66 -30.85 -16.93
C GLY A 165 -50.44 -31.40 -15.51
N SER A 166 -49.49 -32.32 -15.30
CA SER A 166 -49.10 -32.78 -13.96
C SER A 166 -48.51 -31.64 -13.11
N PRO A 167 -48.95 -31.43 -11.84
CA PRO A 167 -48.35 -30.45 -10.92
C PRO A 167 -46.87 -30.69 -10.58
N GLN A 168 -46.31 -31.83 -10.97
CA GLN A 168 -44.89 -32.18 -10.78
C GLN A 168 -44.04 -31.95 -12.03
N LEU A 169 -44.67 -31.70 -13.18
CA LEU A 169 -43.97 -31.44 -14.43
C LEU A 169 -42.97 -30.26 -14.33
N PRO A 170 -43.32 -29.11 -13.72
CA PRO A 170 -42.35 -28.01 -13.55
C PRO A 170 -41.13 -28.40 -12.72
N PHE A 171 -41.34 -29.21 -11.68
CA PHE A 171 -40.26 -29.67 -10.81
C PHE A 171 -39.28 -30.60 -11.53
N HIS A 172 -39.78 -31.50 -12.38
CA HIS A 172 -38.94 -32.38 -13.19
C HIS A 172 -38.15 -31.61 -14.25
N LEU A 173 -38.78 -30.62 -14.90
CA LEU A 173 -38.11 -29.71 -15.84
C LEU A 173 -36.99 -28.94 -15.15
N GLY A 174 -37.25 -28.37 -13.97
CA GLY A 174 -36.24 -27.63 -13.20
C GLY A 174 -35.03 -28.49 -12.80
N ASN A 175 -35.24 -29.73 -12.37
CA ASN A 175 -34.15 -30.64 -12.01
C ASN A 175 -33.33 -31.08 -13.23
N LEU A 176 -33.99 -31.34 -14.36
CA LEU A 176 -33.29 -31.66 -15.61
C LEU A 176 -32.48 -30.45 -16.12
N GLY A 177 -33.05 -29.24 -16.00
CA GLY A 177 -32.34 -28.00 -16.32
C GLY A 177 -31.07 -27.83 -15.49
N MET A 178 -31.12 -28.09 -14.18
CA MET A 178 -29.92 -28.08 -13.31
C MET A 178 -28.89 -29.13 -13.74
N ALA A 179 -29.29 -30.34 -14.11
CA ALA A 179 -28.36 -31.37 -14.58
C ALA A 179 -27.63 -30.93 -15.86
N TYR A 180 -28.35 -30.35 -16.83
CA TYR A 180 -27.74 -29.76 -18.03
C TYR A 180 -26.80 -28.59 -17.68
N TYR A 181 -27.17 -27.76 -16.71
CA TYR A 181 -26.30 -26.69 -16.22
C TYR A 181 -24.98 -27.20 -15.63
N HIS A 182 -25.03 -28.24 -14.79
CA HIS A 182 -23.82 -28.88 -14.25
C HIS A 182 -22.95 -29.51 -15.34
N GLN A 183 -23.59 -30.08 -16.37
CA GLN A 183 -22.88 -30.60 -17.54
C GLN A 183 -22.18 -29.50 -18.32
N PHE A 184 -22.87 -28.37 -18.56
CA PHE A 184 -22.25 -27.19 -19.14
C PHE A 184 -21.05 -26.74 -18.32
N ARG A 185 -21.17 -26.59 -16.99
CA ARG A 185 -20.04 -26.16 -16.14
C ARG A 185 -18.84 -27.09 -16.19
N ARG A 186 -19.04 -28.37 -16.53
CA ARG A 186 -17.98 -29.39 -16.57
C ARG A 186 -17.39 -29.60 -17.96
N ILE A 187 -18.22 -29.61 -18.99
CA ILE A 187 -17.84 -29.95 -20.37
C ILE A 187 -17.68 -28.68 -21.22
N GLY A 188 -18.49 -27.65 -20.96
CA GLY A 188 -18.45 -26.36 -21.65
C GLY A 188 -19.29 -26.28 -22.93
N ASP A 189 -20.15 -27.27 -23.21
CA ASP A 189 -21.00 -27.30 -24.40
C ASP A 189 -22.16 -26.29 -24.31
N PRO A 190 -22.18 -25.22 -25.13
CA PRO A 190 -23.22 -24.19 -25.07
C PRO A 190 -24.65 -24.73 -25.28
N ASP A 191 -24.81 -25.85 -25.98
CA ASP A 191 -26.13 -26.47 -26.20
C ASP A 191 -26.73 -26.98 -24.88
N ASP A 192 -25.91 -27.42 -23.94
CA ASP A 192 -26.37 -27.84 -22.62
C ASP A 192 -26.87 -26.65 -21.80
N LEU A 193 -26.22 -25.49 -21.90
CA LEU A 193 -26.69 -24.27 -21.24
C LEU A 193 -28.01 -23.76 -21.86
N ASN A 194 -28.14 -23.84 -23.18
CA ASN A 194 -29.40 -23.49 -23.85
C ASN A 194 -30.54 -24.42 -23.43
N LYS A 195 -30.30 -25.72 -23.31
CA LYS A 195 -31.28 -26.69 -22.75
C LYS A 195 -31.61 -26.39 -21.30
N ALA A 196 -30.63 -26.01 -20.47
CA ALA A 196 -30.88 -25.61 -19.09
C ALA A 196 -31.85 -24.42 -19.02
N ILE A 197 -31.64 -23.40 -19.87
CA ILE A 197 -32.54 -22.24 -19.97
C ILE A 197 -33.91 -22.62 -20.53
N GLU A 198 -33.99 -23.49 -21.55
CA GLU A 198 -35.25 -23.97 -22.12
C GLU A 198 -36.11 -24.69 -21.07
N TYR A 199 -35.52 -25.65 -20.35
CA TYR A 199 -36.21 -26.38 -19.29
C TYR A 199 -36.52 -25.50 -18.08
N GLY A 200 -35.62 -24.57 -17.72
CA GLY A 200 -35.85 -23.59 -16.67
C GLY A 200 -37.02 -22.64 -16.97
N THR A 201 -37.08 -22.11 -18.20
CA THR A 201 -38.18 -21.25 -18.68
C THR A 201 -39.50 -22.00 -18.64
N SER A 202 -39.52 -23.22 -19.18
CA SER A 202 -40.70 -24.08 -19.16
C SER A 202 -41.17 -24.40 -17.74
N ALA A 203 -40.24 -24.58 -16.80
CA ALA A 203 -40.57 -24.79 -15.39
C ALA A 203 -41.21 -23.54 -14.77
N VAL A 204 -40.70 -22.34 -15.06
CA VAL A 204 -41.28 -21.08 -14.57
C VAL A 204 -42.68 -20.87 -15.15
N ASP A 205 -42.85 -20.99 -16.48
CA ASP A 205 -44.11 -20.73 -17.18
C ASP A 205 -45.25 -21.67 -16.75
N LEU A 206 -44.92 -22.91 -16.41
CA LEU A 206 -45.88 -23.92 -15.97
C LEU A 206 -46.15 -23.89 -14.46
N THR A 207 -45.41 -23.09 -13.68
CA THR A 207 -45.59 -22.99 -12.23
C THR A 207 -46.56 -21.85 -11.88
N PRO A 208 -47.69 -22.12 -11.19
CA PRO A 208 -48.61 -21.05 -10.77
C PRO A 208 -47.95 -20.04 -9.81
N GLU A 209 -48.36 -18.77 -9.88
CA GLU A 209 -47.80 -17.68 -9.03
C GLU A 209 -47.84 -17.96 -7.52
N ASN A 210 -48.84 -18.71 -7.06
CA ASN A 210 -49.01 -19.05 -5.64
C ASN A 210 -48.25 -20.32 -5.22
N ASP A 211 -47.53 -20.98 -6.13
CA ASP A 211 -46.76 -22.19 -5.81
C ASP A 211 -45.41 -21.80 -5.16
N PRO A 212 -45.10 -22.30 -3.96
CA PRO A 212 -43.83 -22.01 -3.28
C PRO A 212 -42.57 -22.38 -4.09
N ARG A 213 -42.69 -23.29 -5.07
CA ARG A 213 -41.57 -23.73 -5.91
C ARG A 213 -41.23 -22.73 -7.02
N LEU A 214 -42.12 -21.78 -7.34
CA LEU A 214 -41.85 -20.75 -8.36
C LEU A 214 -40.56 -19.99 -8.03
N ALA A 215 -40.41 -19.63 -6.77
CA ALA A 215 -39.27 -18.91 -6.29
C ALA A 215 -37.97 -19.72 -6.53
N PHE A 216 -37.99 -21.04 -6.37
CA PHE A 216 -36.83 -21.92 -6.66
C PHE A 216 -36.50 -21.95 -8.16
N HIS A 217 -37.51 -22.08 -9.03
CA HIS A 217 -37.32 -22.07 -10.48
C HIS A 217 -36.75 -20.74 -10.99
N LEU A 218 -37.23 -19.62 -10.45
CA LEU A 218 -36.73 -18.27 -10.75
C LEU A 218 -35.25 -18.10 -10.35
N THR A 219 -34.82 -18.68 -9.23
CA THR A 219 -33.41 -18.65 -8.83
C THR A 219 -32.52 -19.42 -9.79
N ASN A 220 -32.95 -20.60 -10.25
CA ASN A 220 -32.17 -21.43 -11.17
C ASN A 220 -32.05 -20.77 -12.56
N ILE A 221 -33.16 -20.27 -13.11
CA ILE A 221 -33.12 -19.61 -14.42
C ILE A 221 -32.30 -18.32 -14.38
N GLY A 222 -32.34 -17.57 -13.27
CA GLY A 222 -31.48 -16.40 -13.08
C GLY A 222 -29.99 -16.76 -13.15
N MET A 223 -29.59 -17.82 -12.45
CA MET A 223 -28.22 -18.35 -12.49
C MET A 223 -27.79 -18.82 -13.90
N PHE A 224 -28.71 -19.44 -14.65
CA PHE A 224 -28.43 -19.87 -16.03
C PHE A 224 -28.19 -18.68 -16.96
N HIS A 225 -29.01 -17.63 -16.82
CA HIS A 225 -28.83 -16.39 -17.58
C HIS A 225 -27.51 -15.69 -17.21
N ASP A 226 -27.16 -15.57 -15.92
CA ASP A 226 -25.86 -15.02 -15.50
C ASP A 226 -24.69 -15.80 -16.10
N THR A 227 -24.74 -17.13 -16.06
CA THR A 227 -23.69 -17.98 -16.63
C THR A 227 -23.61 -17.84 -18.15
N ARG A 228 -24.75 -17.65 -18.84
CA ARG A 228 -24.76 -17.40 -20.28
C ARG A 228 -24.19 -16.03 -20.61
N PHE A 229 -24.49 -15.02 -19.80
CA PHE A 229 -23.85 -13.72 -19.90
C PHE A 229 -22.33 -13.82 -19.75
N GLU A 230 -21.82 -14.55 -18.77
CA GLU A 230 -20.37 -14.73 -18.59
C GLU A 230 -19.70 -15.40 -19.81
N ARG A 231 -20.43 -16.28 -20.52
CA ARG A 231 -19.92 -16.97 -21.70
C ARG A 231 -19.99 -16.14 -22.98
N LEU A 232 -21.13 -15.45 -23.21
CA LEU A 232 -21.46 -14.81 -24.49
C LEU A 232 -21.39 -13.28 -24.44
N GLY A 233 -21.50 -12.68 -23.25
CA GLY A 233 -21.50 -11.23 -23.05
C GLY A 233 -22.81 -10.53 -23.41
N GLU A 234 -23.91 -11.25 -23.55
CA GLU A 234 -25.22 -10.72 -23.98
C GLU A 234 -25.92 -9.93 -22.85
N PRO A 235 -26.03 -8.59 -22.92
CA PRO A 235 -26.50 -7.77 -21.79
C PRO A 235 -27.92 -8.08 -21.33
N MET A 236 -28.78 -8.53 -22.26
CA MET A 236 -30.16 -8.93 -21.99
C MET A 236 -30.26 -10.11 -21.00
N ASP A 237 -29.22 -10.96 -20.94
CA ASP A 237 -29.20 -12.06 -19.98
C ASP A 237 -29.01 -11.56 -18.54
N LEU A 238 -28.21 -10.52 -18.30
CA LEU A 238 -28.10 -9.91 -16.97
C LEU A 238 -29.41 -9.27 -16.52
N GLU A 239 -30.12 -8.61 -17.43
CA GLU A 239 -31.42 -8.00 -17.11
C GLU A 239 -32.41 -9.08 -16.66
N LYS A 240 -32.47 -10.21 -17.39
CA LYS A 240 -33.30 -11.36 -17.00
C LYS A 240 -32.85 -12.01 -15.70
N ALA A 241 -31.55 -12.16 -15.49
CA ALA A 241 -31.02 -12.72 -14.24
C ALA A 241 -31.45 -11.90 -13.01
N ILE A 242 -31.33 -10.57 -13.11
CA ILE A 242 -31.76 -9.64 -12.05
C ILE A 242 -33.29 -9.64 -11.90
N GLU A 243 -34.05 -9.63 -12.99
CA GLU A 243 -35.53 -9.68 -12.95
C GLU A 243 -36.04 -10.95 -12.25
N HIS A 244 -35.51 -12.11 -12.64
CA HIS A 244 -35.86 -13.39 -12.01
C HIS A 244 -35.37 -13.46 -10.57
N GLY A 245 -34.16 -12.95 -10.27
CA GLY A 245 -33.62 -12.87 -8.91
C GLY A 245 -34.46 -12.00 -7.98
N LEU A 246 -34.86 -10.80 -8.42
CA LEU A 246 -35.75 -9.91 -7.66
C LEU A 246 -37.11 -10.58 -7.41
N SER A 247 -37.70 -11.19 -8.44
CA SER A 247 -38.96 -11.90 -8.32
C SER A 247 -38.86 -13.07 -7.33
N ALA A 248 -37.74 -13.80 -7.38
CA ALA A 248 -37.45 -14.88 -6.45
C ALA A 248 -37.33 -14.38 -5.00
N VAL A 249 -36.70 -13.23 -4.76
CA VAL A 249 -36.57 -12.62 -3.43
C VAL A 249 -37.93 -12.15 -2.92
N VAL A 250 -38.75 -11.48 -3.74
CA VAL A 250 -40.10 -10.99 -3.35
C VAL A 250 -41.04 -12.13 -2.97
N LEU A 251 -40.97 -13.26 -3.68
CA LEU A 251 -41.81 -14.44 -3.42
C LEU A 251 -41.36 -15.27 -2.21
N THR A 252 -40.20 -14.97 -1.63
CA THR A 252 -39.64 -15.77 -0.52
C THR A 252 -40.06 -15.20 0.84
N PRO A 253 -40.76 -15.98 1.68
CA PRO A 253 -41.17 -15.52 3.02
C PRO A 253 -39.98 -15.29 3.97
N ASN A 254 -40.16 -14.37 4.92
CA ASN A 254 -39.21 -14.15 6.02
C ASN A 254 -39.02 -15.44 6.84
N GLY A 255 -37.77 -15.91 6.92
CA GLY A 255 -37.39 -17.15 7.63
C GLY A 255 -37.22 -18.38 6.72
N ASP A 256 -37.36 -18.25 5.40
CA ASP A 256 -37.03 -19.33 4.46
C ASP A 256 -35.52 -19.65 4.49
N PRO A 257 -35.11 -20.92 4.69
CA PRO A 257 -33.69 -21.32 4.74
C PRO A 257 -32.87 -20.93 3.49
N TYR A 258 -33.52 -20.82 2.33
CA TYR A 258 -32.89 -20.50 1.04
C TYR A 258 -32.85 -19.00 0.76
N PHE A 259 -33.43 -18.15 1.62
CA PHE A 259 -33.45 -16.70 1.41
C PHE A 259 -32.04 -16.11 1.25
N SER A 260 -31.12 -16.53 2.12
CA SER A 260 -29.70 -16.15 2.06
C SER A 260 -29.00 -16.56 0.75
N ASN A 261 -29.42 -17.66 0.12
CA ASN A 261 -28.88 -18.10 -1.17
C ASN A 261 -29.35 -17.21 -2.32
N ARG A 262 -30.63 -16.84 -2.30
CA ARG A 262 -31.24 -15.98 -3.32
C ARG A 262 -30.63 -14.58 -3.31
N LEU A 263 -30.40 -14.02 -2.11
CA LEU A 263 -29.72 -12.73 -1.94
C LEU A 263 -28.28 -12.78 -2.45
N SER A 264 -27.53 -13.85 -2.14
CA SER A 264 -26.16 -14.03 -2.65
C SER A 264 -26.10 -14.06 -4.17
N ASN A 265 -27.00 -14.83 -4.81
CA ASN A 265 -27.06 -14.92 -6.27
C ASN A 265 -27.45 -13.58 -6.90
N LEU A 266 -28.46 -12.90 -6.35
CA LEU A 266 -28.87 -11.59 -6.83
C LEU A 266 -27.74 -10.57 -6.73
N GLY A 267 -26.99 -10.58 -5.61
CA GLY A 267 -25.81 -9.75 -5.45
C GLY A 267 -24.74 -10.03 -6.52
N GLU A 268 -24.50 -11.30 -6.85
CA GLU A 268 -23.59 -11.69 -7.94
C GLU A 268 -24.04 -11.14 -9.30
N SER A 269 -25.32 -11.24 -9.65
CA SER A 269 -25.87 -10.65 -10.89
C SER A 269 -25.64 -9.13 -10.95
N TYR A 270 -25.86 -8.43 -9.84
CA TYR A 270 -25.59 -6.99 -9.75
C TYR A 270 -24.10 -6.66 -9.90
N ARG A 271 -23.20 -7.43 -9.28
CA ARG A 271 -21.74 -7.27 -9.48
C ARG A 271 -21.34 -7.51 -10.94
N ASN A 272 -21.88 -8.53 -11.58
CA ASN A 272 -21.60 -8.83 -12.98
C ASN A 272 -22.08 -7.70 -13.90
N ARG A 273 -23.27 -7.12 -13.62
CA ARG A 273 -23.75 -5.93 -14.33
C ARG A 273 -22.90 -4.69 -14.08
N PHE A 274 -22.45 -4.48 -12.84
CA PHE A 274 -21.50 -3.43 -12.52
C PHE A 274 -20.19 -3.57 -13.29
N ASN A 275 -19.61 -4.78 -13.36
CA ASN A 275 -18.37 -5.02 -14.10
C ASN A 275 -18.54 -4.73 -15.61
N HIS A 276 -19.75 -4.87 -16.14
CA HIS A 276 -20.05 -4.61 -17.55
C HIS A 276 -20.37 -3.14 -17.85
N LEU A 277 -21.22 -2.50 -17.03
CA LEU A 277 -21.77 -1.16 -17.27
C LEU A 277 -21.07 -0.05 -16.46
N GLY A 278 -20.51 -0.39 -15.31
CA GLY A 278 -19.82 0.55 -14.40
C GLY A 278 -20.73 1.39 -13.51
N GLU A 279 -22.02 1.04 -13.39
CA GLU A 279 -23.02 1.78 -12.62
C GLU A 279 -22.86 1.61 -11.10
N LEU A 280 -22.56 2.68 -10.37
CA LEU A 280 -22.25 2.60 -8.93
C LEU A 280 -23.41 2.07 -8.07
N GLU A 281 -24.66 2.31 -8.46
CA GLU A 281 -25.83 1.79 -7.75
C GLU A 281 -25.86 0.25 -7.75
N ASP A 282 -25.34 -0.39 -8.80
CA ASP A 282 -25.33 -1.85 -8.91
C ASP A 282 -24.34 -2.47 -7.93
N ILE A 283 -23.14 -1.90 -7.78
CA ILE A 283 -22.18 -2.43 -6.82
C ILE A 283 -22.60 -2.17 -5.38
N GLU A 284 -23.30 -1.06 -5.11
CA GLU A 284 -23.92 -0.79 -3.81
C GLU A 284 -25.00 -1.84 -3.48
N LYS A 285 -25.89 -2.16 -4.42
CA LYS A 285 -26.88 -3.24 -4.27
C LYS A 285 -26.23 -4.60 -4.10
N SER A 286 -25.16 -4.89 -4.83
CA SER A 286 -24.41 -6.13 -4.65
C SER A 286 -23.88 -6.27 -3.22
N ILE A 287 -23.26 -5.21 -2.69
CA ILE A 287 -22.73 -5.18 -1.31
C ILE A 287 -23.87 -5.29 -0.29
N GLU A 288 -25.00 -4.62 -0.50
CA GLU A 288 -26.19 -4.72 0.36
C GLU A 288 -26.70 -6.17 0.43
N TYR A 289 -27.04 -6.76 -0.71
CA TYR A 289 -27.59 -8.13 -0.75
C TYR A 289 -26.60 -9.19 -0.26
N GLN A 290 -25.31 -9.04 -0.54
CA GLN A 290 -24.31 -9.98 -0.04
C GLN A 290 -24.05 -9.80 1.46
N SER A 291 -24.15 -8.58 2.00
CA SER A 291 -24.08 -8.34 3.45
C SER A 291 -25.26 -8.99 4.16
N ASP A 292 -26.49 -8.78 3.66
CA ASP A 292 -27.69 -9.42 4.19
C ASP A 292 -27.59 -10.96 4.11
N ALA A 293 -27.08 -11.49 3.00
CA ALA A 293 -26.85 -12.93 2.85
C ALA A 293 -25.88 -13.46 3.91
N VAL A 294 -24.79 -12.76 4.20
CA VAL A 294 -23.80 -13.13 5.24
C VAL A 294 -24.44 -13.05 6.63
N ASP A 295 -25.16 -11.98 6.95
CA ASP A 295 -25.78 -11.78 8.27
C ASP A 295 -26.86 -12.82 8.59
N LEU A 296 -27.59 -13.28 7.57
CA LEU A 296 -28.58 -14.35 7.68
C LEU A 296 -27.95 -15.76 7.73
N THR A 297 -26.65 -15.90 7.53
CA THR A 297 -25.96 -17.20 7.51
C THR A 297 -25.43 -17.57 8.90
N PRO A 298 -25.84 -18.71 9.49
CA PRO A 298 -25.29 -19.17 10.76
C PRO A 298 -23.77 -19.40 10.70
N LYS A 299 -23.05 -19.13 11.81
CA LYS A 299 -21.57 -19.20 11.87
C LYS A 299 -20.94 -20.54 11.51
N GLY A 300 -21.69 -21.65 11.62
CA GLY A 300 -21.24 -22.99 11.25
C GLY A 300 -21.71 -23.48 9.88
N HIS A 301 -22.41 -22.64 9.11
CA HIS A 301 -23.01 -23.05 7.85
C HIS A 301 -21.94 -23.25 6.75
N PRO A 302 -21.98 -24.35 5.97
CA PRO A 302 -20.95 -24.66 4.96
C PRO A 302 -20.71 -23.57 3.91
N LEU A 303 -21.77 -22.84 3.52
CA LEU A 303 -21.70 -21.77 2.51
C LEU A 303 -21.21 -20.41 3.03
N LEU A 304 -20.98 -20.25 4.35
CA LEU A 304 -20.56 -18.97 4.91
C LEU A 304 -19.24 -18.46 4.30
N ALA A 305 -18.27 -19.35 4.09
CA ALA A 305 -17.00 -19.00 3.48
C ALA A 305 -17.17 -18.46 2.03
N SER A 306 -18.00 -19.10 1.21
CA SER A 306 -18.26 -18.65 -0.16
C SER A 306 -18.97 -17.30 -0.18
N ARG A 307 -19.93 -17.07 0.72
CA ARG A 307 -20.64 -15.78 0.84
C ARG A 307 -19.71 -14.65 1.26
N LEU A 308 -18.79 -14.92 2.19
CA LEU A 308 -17.75 -13.97 2.58
C LEU A 308 -16.80 -13.66 1.40
N SER A 309 -16.41 -14.68 0.61
CA SER A 309 -15.61 -14.47 -0.60
C SER A 309 -16.32 -13.57 -1.60
N ASN A 310 -17.62 -13.81 -1.82
CA ASN A 310 -18.43 -12.98 -2.72
C ASN A 310 -18.51 -11.53 -2.25
N LEU A 311 -18.78 -11.31 -0.95
CA LEU A 311 -18.79 -9.97 -0.35
C LEU A 311 -17.44 -9.27 -0.50
N GLY A 312 -16.34 -10.00 -0.28
CA GLY A 312 -14.99 -9.51 -0.53
C GLY A 312 -14.77 -9.10 -1.99
N ALA A 313 -15.22 -9.91 -2.94
CA ALA A 313 -15.12 -9.61 -4.37
C ALA A 313 -15.98 -8.40 -4.81
N SER A 314 -17.12 -8.13 -4.16
CA SER A 314 -17.91 -6.91 -4.42
C SER A 314 -17.19 -5.65 -3.92
N HIS A 315 -16.59 -5.72 -2.73
CA HIS A 315 -15.72 -4.63 -2.25
C HIS A 315 -14.51 -4.43 -3.17
N PHE A 316 -13.88 -5.51 -3.62
CA PHE A 316 -12.79 -5.46 -4.59
C PHE A 316 -13.21 -4.74 -5.89
N ALA A 317 -14.34 -5.10 -6.49
CA ALA A 317 -14.82 -4.46 -7.71
C ALA A 317 -15.11 -2.96 -7.50
N ARG A 318 -15.69 -2.58 -6.37
CA ARG A 318 -15.88 -1.16 -6.02
C ARG A 318 -14.56 -0.44 -5.84
N PHE A 319 -13.57 -1.08 -5.22
CA PHE A 319 -12.22 -0.55 -5.09
C PHE A 319 -11.57 -0.29 -6.45
N GLU A 320 -11.69 -1.20 -7.42
CA GLU A 320 -11.10 -1.00 -8.76
C GLU A 320 -11.67 0.25 -9.45
N ARG A 321 -12.92 0.60 -9.17
CA ARG A 321 -13.57 1.80 -9.73
C ARG A 321 -13.24 3.08 -8.97
N LEU A 322 -13.35 3.05 -7.63
CA LEU A 322 -13.28 4.24 -6.79
C LEU A 322 -11.90 4.49 -6.17
N GLY A 323 -11.09 3.45 -5.98
CA GLY A 323 -9.79 3.51 -5.32
C GLY A 323 -9.87 3.69 -3.79
N GLU A 324 -11.05 3.49 -3.19
CA GLU A 324 -11.28 3.70 -1.76
C GLU A 324 -10.63 2.62 -0.91
N LEU A 325 -9.57 2.96 -0.18
CA LEU A 325 -8.77 1.99 0.58
C LEU A 325 -9.59 1.10 1.53
N ASP A 326 -10.68 1.61 2.11
CA ASP A 326 -11.53 0.81 3.00
C ASP A 326 -12.16 -0.40 2.30
N ASP A 327 -12.39 -0.31 0.99
CA ASP A 327 -12.95 -1.40 0.20
C ASP A 327 -11.93 -2.53 -0.01
N ILE A 328 -10.69 -2.22 -0.38
CA ILE A 328 -9.67 -3.27 -0.50
C ILE A 328 -9.33 -3.90 0.84
N GLU A 329 -9.41 -3.13 1.94
CA GLU A 329 -9.24 -3.69 3.29
C GLU A 329 -10.37 -4.64 3.68
N LYS A 330 -11.62 -4.30 3.36
CA LYS A 330 -12.76 -5.21 3.55
C LYS A 330 -12.64 -6.45 2.68
N ALA A 331 -12.18 -6.32 1.43
CA ALA A 331 -11.94 -7.46 0.55
C ALA A 331 -10.93 -8.45 1.16
N VAL A 332 -9.81 -7.94 1.68
CA VAL A 332 -8.80 -8.75 2.41
C VAL A 332 -9.37 -9.33 3.71
N GLU A 333 -10.14 -8.56 4.49
CA GLU A 333 -10.76 -9.05 5.73
C GLU A 333 -11.71 -10.21 5.46
N PHE A 334 -12.66 -10.05 4.55
CA PHE A 334 -13.66 -11.08 4.24
C PHE A 334 -13.01 -12.30 3.57
N GLY A 335 -12.05 -12.10 2.67
CA GLY A 335 -11.27 -13.19 2.08
C GLY A 335 -10.48 -13.98 3.11
N THR A 336 -9.85 -13.30 4.08
CA THR A 336 -9.12 -13.96 5.18
C THR A 336 -10.06 -14.79 6.04
N ARG A 337 -11.21 -14.22 6.44
CA ARG A 337 -12.24 -14.94 7.20
C ARG A 337 -12.79 -16.14 6.44
N ALA A 338 -12.96 -16.02 5.12
CA ALA A 338 -13.39 -17.14 4.28
C ALA A 338 -12.36 -18.27 4.25
N VAL A 339 -11.06 -17.95 4.13
CA VAL A 339 -9.98 -18.95 4.22
C VAL A 339 -9.94 -19.62 5.59
N ASP A 340 -10.05 -18.86 6.69
CA ASP A 340 -9.99 -19.39 8.05
C ASP A 340 -11.16 -20.36 8.37
N LEU A 341 -12.31 -20.14 7.75
CA LEU A 341 -13.50 -21.01 7.89
C LEU A 341 -13.43 -22.26 7.01
N THR A 342 -12.51 -22.33 6.05
CA THR A 342 -12.49 -23.38 5.02
C THR A 342 -11.37 -24.39 5.31
N GLN A 343 -11.75 -25.64 5.60
CA GLN A 343 -10.80 -26.74 5.86
C GLN A 343 -10.09 -27.23 4.58
N ASP A 344 -8.89 -27.78 4.76
CA ASP A 344 -8.13 -28.45 3.69
C ASP A 344 -8.92 -29.65 3.16
N GLY A 345 -9.37 -29.56 1.90
CA GLY A 345 -10.22 -30.57 1.24
C GLY A 345 -11.59 -30.04 0.80
N ASN A 346 -11.99 -28.84 1.21
CA ASN A 346 -13.20 -28.20 0.68
C ASN A 346 -13.00 -27.78 -0.79
N PRO A 347 -13.90 -28.17 -1.73
CA PRO A 347 -13.80 -27.81 -3.14
C PRO A 347 -13.78 -26.30 -3.44
N ALA A 348 -14.33 -25.46 -2.56
CA ALA A 348 -14.35 -24.01 -2.71
C ALA A 348 -13.02 -23.32 -2.32
N LEU A 349 -12.16 -24.00 -1.53
CA LEU A 349 -10.93 -23.40 -1.00
C LEU A 349 -10.01 -22.79 -2.07
N PRO A 350 -9.79 -23.43 -3.24
CA PRO A 350 -8.93 -22.84 -4.27
C PRO A 350 -9.45 -21.50 -4.81
N SER A 351 -10.78 -21.35 -4.97
CA SER A 351 -11.39 -20.10 -5.43
C SER A 351 -11.20 -18.99 -4.39
N VAL A 352 -11.52 -19.28 -3.13
CA VAL A 352 -11.37 -18.32 -2.02
C VAL A 352 -9.91 -17.87 -1.85
N LEU A 353 -8.96 -18.80 -1.99
CA LEU A 353 -7.53 -18.47 -1.99
C LEU A 353 -7.15 -17.57 -3.18
N GLY A 354 -7.76 -17.79 -4.35
CA GLY A 354 -7.54 -16.97 -5.53
C GLY A 354 -8.04 -15.53 -5.36
N ASP A 355 -9.24 -15.36 -4.83
CA ASP A 355 -9.84 -14.04 -4.58
C ASP A 355 -9.04 -13.23 -3.56
N LEU A 356 -8.61 -13.89 -2.47
CA LEU A 356 -7.73 -13.27 -1.48
C LEU A 356 -6.35 -12.91 -2.08
N ALA A 357 -5.80 -13.77 -2.94
CA ALA A 357 -4.53 -13.49 -3.60
C ALA A 357 -4.63 -12.27 -4.53
N MET A 358 -5.72 -12.12 -5.28
CA MET A 358 -5.97 -10.93 -6.11
C MET A 358 -6.09 -9.67 -5.26
N SER A 359 -6.83 -9.74 -4.15
CA SER A 359 -7.00 -8.60 -3.22
C SER A 359 -5.65 -8.12 -2.67
N HIS A 360 -4.78 -9.02 -2.24
CA HIS A 360 -3.42 -8.66 -1.83
C HIS A 360 -2.61 -8.05 -2.97
N ASN A 361 -2.66 -8.61 -4.19
CA ASN A 361 -1.90 -8.06 -5.32
C ASN A 361 -2.33 -6.64 -5.70
N ILE A 362 -3.64 -6.36 -5.68
CA ILE A 362 -4.16 -5.03 -5.95
C ILE A 362 -3.79 -4.04 -4.83
N ARG A 363 -3.85 -4.48 -3.56
CA ARG A 363 -3.36 -3.67 -2.44
C ARG A 363 -1.87 -3.36 -2.56
N PHE A 364 -1.06 -4.33 -3.01
CA PHE A 364 0.35 -4.10 -3.35
C PHE A 364 0.51 -3.04 -4.45
N ASN A 365 -0.27 -3.11 -5.54
CA ASN A 365 -0.18 -2.11 -6.61
C ASN A 365 -0.52 -0.70 -6.12
N HIS A 366 -1.42 -0.57 -5.14
CA HIS A 366 -1.83 0.71 -4.59
C HIS A 366 -0.84 1.25 -3.52
N LEU A 367 -0.36 0.39 -2.62
CA LEU A 367 0.45 0.79 -1.45
C LEU A 367 1.95 0.53 -1.63
N GLY A 368 2.33 -0.48 -2.40
CA GLY A 368 3.72 -0.90 -2.64
C GLY A 368 4.29 -1.94 -1.66
N GLU A 369 3.50 -2.40 -0.67
CA GLU A 369 3.95 -3.27 0.42
C GLU A 369 4.32 -4.69 -0.06
N LEU A 370 5.61 -5.01 -0.15
CA LEU A 370 6.11 -6.30 -0.67
C LEU A 370 5.50 -7.55 -0.02
N ASP A 371 5.12 -7.50 1.25
CA ASP A 371 4.48 -8.61 1.98
C ASP A 371 3.15 -9.04 1.33
N ASP A 372 2.39 -8.09 0.78
CA ASP A 372 1.16 -8.39 0.05
C ASP A 372 1.43 -9.19 -1.23
N LEU A 373 2.49 -8.85 -1.95
CA LEU A 373 2.88 -9.58 -3.15
C LEU A 373 3.40 -10.99 -2.81
N GLU A 374 4.04 -11.17 -1.66
CA GLU A 374 4.44 -12.49 -1.18
C GLU A 374 3.23 -13.33 -0.75
N LYS A 375 2.26 -12.72 -0.07
CA LYS A 375 0.98 -13.35 0.28
C LYS A 375 0.19 -13.77 -0.96
N SER A 376 0.09 -12.91 -1.98
CA SER A 376 -0.62 -13.25 -3.23
C SER A 376 -0.03 -14.49 -3.91
N ILE A 377 1.29 -14.53 -4.07
CA ILE A 377 1.99 -15.70 -4.65
C ILE A 377 1.79 -16.95 -3.78
N LYS A 378 1.85 -16.81 -2.44
CA LYS A 378 1.66 -17.93 -1.51
C LYS A 378 0.25 -18.53 -1.61
N HIS A 379 -0.78 -17.70 -1.50
CA HIS A 379 -2.18 -18.15 -1.56
C HIS A 379 -2.50 -18.78 -2.92
N GLN A 380 -2.07 -18.14 -4.00
CA GLN A 380 -2.29 -18.64 -5.35
C GLN A 380 -1.54 -19.94 -5.64
N SER A 381 -0.30 -20.09 -5.12
CA SER A 381 0.46 -21.33 -5.25
C SER A 381 -0.23 -22.48 -4.51
N ARG A 382 -0.80 -22.21 -3.32
CA ARG A 382 -1.62 -23.18 -2.59
C ARG A 382 -2.87 -23.58 -3.37
N ALA A 383 -3.58 -22.62 -3.98
CA ALA A 383 -4.76 -22.91 -4.81
C ALA A 383 -4.42 -23.86 -5.96
N VAL A 384 -3.35 -23.59 -6.71
CA VAL A 384 -2.91 -24.43 -7.84
C VAL A 384 -2.55 -25.86 -7.40
N LEU A 385 -1.98 -26.05 -6.20
CA LEU A 385 -1.65 -27.37 -5.68
C LEU A 385 -2.89 -28.21 -5.29
N LEU A 386 -4.00 -27.55 -4.95
CA LEU A 386 -5.24 -28.20 -4.53
C LEU A 386 -6.16 -28.57 -5.71
N ILE A 387 -5.98 -27.94 -6.87
CA ILE A 387 -6.82 -28.16 -8.06
C ILE A 387 -6.29 -29.36 -8.87
N PRO A 388 -7.13 -30.36 -9.19
CA PRO A 388 -6.72 -31.48 -10.04
C PRO A 388 -6.32 -31.04 -11.45
N ASN A 389 -5.38 -31.76 -12.06
CA ASN A 389 -4.99 -31.53 -13.46
C ASN A 389 -6.20 -31.68 -14.41
N GLY A 390 -6.33 -30.75 -15.36
CA GLY A 390 -7.45 -30.73 -16.31
C GLY A 390 -8.74 -30.11 -15.79
N HIS A 391 -8.76 -29.57 -14.56
CA HIS A 391 -9.91 -28.83 -14.06
C HIS A 391 -10.13 -27.53 -14.87
N PRO A 392 -11.38 -27.17 -15.25
CA PRO A 392 -11.67 -25.99 -16.08
C PRO A 392 -11.18 -24.66 -15.52
N SER A 393 -11.11 -24.50 -14.19
CA SER A 393 -10.60 -23.28 -13.55
C SER A 393 -9.08 -23.22 -13.45
N LEU A 394 -8.34 -24.32 -13.65
CA LEU A 394 -6.90 -24.34 -13.47
C LEU A 394 -6.14 -23.30 -14.33
N PRO A 395 -6.51 -23.04 -15.60
CA PRO A 395 -5.90 -22.00 -16.41
C PRO A 395 -5.96 -20.58 -15.80
N SER A 396 -7.09 -20.17 -15.20
CA SER A 396 -7.20 -18.85 -14.56
C SER A 396 -6.20 -18.74 -13.41
N HIS A 397 -6.08 -19.80 -12.61
CA HIS A 397 -5.15 -19.82 -11.49
C HIS A 397 -3.68 -19.76 -11.92
N PHE A 398 -3.32 -20.40 -13.04
CA PHE A 398 -1.98 -20.23 -13.62
C PHE A 398 -1.75 -18.81 -14.12
N SER A 399 -2.74 -18.18 -14.75
CA SER A 399 -2.58 -16.80 -15.23
C SER A 399 -2.35 -15.82 -14.07
N HIS A 400 -3.06 -15.98 -12.95
CA HIS A 400 -2.81 -15.15 -11.76
C HIS A 400 -1.38 -15.32 -11.22
N LEU A 401 -0.85 -16.56 -11.15
CA LEU A 401 0.57 -16.76 -10.80
C LEU A 401 1.51 -16.09 -11.79
N GLY A 402 1.18 -16.14 -13.08
CA GLY A 402 1.92 -15.47 -14.14
C GLY A 402 2.01 -13.96 -13.88
N VAL A 403 0.88 -13.32 -13.60
CA VAL A 403 0.78 -11.90 -13.26
C VAL A 403 1.55 -11.57 -11.98
N PHE A 404 1.38 -12.31 -10.89
CA PHE A 404 2.04 -11.99 -9.62
C PHE A 404 3.56 -12.14 -9.70
N HIS A 405 4.06 -13.15 -10.42
CA HIS A 405 5.49 -13.28 -10.70
C HIS A 405 6.01 -12.15 -11.59
N MET A 406 5.20 -11.66 -12.55
CA MET A 406 5.56 -10.49 -13.34
C MET A 406 5.68 -9.24 -12.48
N THR A 407 4.68 -8.96 -11.66
CA THR A 407 4.68 -7.82 -10.72
C THR A 407 5.89 -7.89 -9.77
N ARG A 408 6.27 -9.09 -9.32
CA ARG A 408 7.47 -9.27 -8.50
C ARG A 408 8.77 -9.07 -9.27
N PHE A 409 8.81 -9.48 -10.54
CA PHE A 409 9.92 -9.18 -11.43
C PHE A 409 10.08 -7.67 -11.62
N GLU A 410 9.00 -6.94 -11.91
CA GLU A 410 9.04 -5.48 -12.07
C GLU A 410 9.57 -4.78 -10.81
N ARG A 411 9.19 -5.27 -9.63
CA ARG A 411 9.62 -4.69 -8.35
C ARG A 411 11.06 -5.06 -7.96
N LEU A 412 11.50 -6.30 -8.18
CA LEU A 412 12.78 -6.81 -7.66
C LEU A 412 13.86 -7.04 -8.73
N GLY A 413 13.52 -7.02 -10.01
CA GLY A 413 14.43 -7.24 -11.14
C GLY A 413 15.00 -8.66 -11.25
N LYS A 414 14.43 -9.66 -10.56
CA LYS A 414 14.97 -11.02 -10.49
C LYS A 414 14.55 -11.87 -11.70
N SER A 415 15.47 -12.20 -12.62
CA SER A 415 15.16 -12.93 -13.87
C SER A 415 14.38 -14.24 -13.70
N ASN A 416 14.59 -14.99 -12.61
CA ASN A 416 13.83 -16.21 -12.30
C ASN A 416 12.32 -15.96 -12.13
N ASP A 417 11.91 -14.77 -11.73
CA ASP A 417 10.49 -14.42 -11.64
C ASP A 417 9.87 -14.20 -13.03
N LEU A 418 10.60 -13.58 -13.95
CA LEU A 418 10.18 -13.44 -15.34
C LEU A 418 10.03 -14.80 -16.04
N GLU A 419 10.97 -15.72 -15.83
CA GLU A 419 10.88 -17.09 -16.34
C GLU A 419 9.65 -17.83 -15.78
N LYS A 420 9.34 -17.64 -14.49
CA LYS A 420 8.13 -18.20 -13.87
C LYS A 420 6.86 -17.58 -14.44
N ALA A 421 6.86 -16.26 -14.69
CA ALA A 421 5.72 -15.58 -15.30
C ALA A 421 5.39 -16.16 -16.68
N ILE A 422 6.41 -16.29 -17.55
CA ILE A 422 6.26 -16.91 -18.88
C ILE A 422 5.80 -18.36 -18.75
N LYS A 423 6.39 -19.14 -17.83
CA LYS A 423 6.02 -20.54 -17.60
C LYS A 423 4.56 -20.69 -17.23
N TYR A 424 4.06 -19.91 -16.28
CA TYR A 424 2.68 -20.02 -15.80
C TYR A 424 1.68 -19.46 -16.82
N ASN A 425 1.97 -18.34 -17.48
CA ASN A 425 1.13 -17.82 -18.58
C ASN A 425 1.08 -18.79 -19.78
N SER A 426 2.18 -19.46 -20.10
CA SER A 426 2.21 -20.52 -21.13
C SER A 426 1.36 -21.73 -20.72
N ARG A 427 1.37 -22.11 -19.44
CA ARG A 427 0.49 -23.18 -18.93
C ARG A 427 -0.98 -22.81 -18.98
N ALA A 428 -1.33 -21.56 -18.64
CA ALA A 428 -2.70 -21.07 -18.75
C ALA A 428 -3.21 -21.17 -20.19
N THR A 429 -2.43 -20.68 -21.17
CA THR A 429 -2.82 -20.67 -22.58
C THR A 429 -2.84 -22.07 -23.22
N SER A 430 -1.94 -22.98 -22.83
CA SER A 430 -1.91 -24.35 -23.37
C SER A 430 -2.94 -25.30 -22.77
N SER A 431 -3.44 -25.01 -21.57
CA SER A 431 -4.43 -25.84 -20.86
C SER A 431 -5.88 -25.41 -21.14
N ALA A 432 -6.08 -24.30 -21.84
CA ALA A 432 -7.38 -23.72 -22.13
C ALA A 432 -7.98 -24.25 -23.45
N PRO A 433 -9.30 -24.53 -23.50
CA PRO A 433 -10.02 -24.71 -24.76
C PRO A 433 -9.89 -23.47 -25.68
N GLY A 434 -9.85 -23.68 -27.00
CA GLY A 434 -9.61 -22.62 -27.98
C GLY A 434 -10.71 -21.56 -28.07
N ASP A 435 -11.92 -21.88 -27.61
CA ASP A 435 -13.12 -21.03 -27.59
C ASP A 435 -13.42 -20.44 -26.20
N HIS A 436 -12.49 -20.58 -25.25
CA HIS A 436 -12.71 -20.11 -23.88
C HIS A 436 -12.76 -18.56 -23.82
N PRO A 437 -13.78 -17.94 -23.18
CA PRO A 437 -13.96 -16.47 -23.15
C PRO A 437 -12.76 -15.69 -22.61
N HIS A 438 -12.07 -16.23 -21.61
CA HIS A 438 -10.88 -15.63 -21.02
C HIS A 438 -9.56 -15.98 -21.72
N LEU A 439 -9.57 -16.80 -22.78
CA LEU A 439 -8.35 -17.15 -23.52
C LEU A 439 -7.61 -15.91 -24.07
N PRO A 440 -8.28 -14.89 -24.64
CA PRO A 440 -7.61 -13.65 -25.05
C PRO A 440 -6.87 -12.94 -23.91
N ASN A 441 -7.40 -12.97 -22.68
CA ASN A 441 -6.73 -12.40 -21.51
C ASN A 441 -5.42 -13.13 -21.22
N TRP A 442 -5.45 -14.45 -21.21
CA TRP A 442 -4.27 -15.28 -20.91
C TRP A 442 -3.19 -15.16 -21.99
N ILE A 443 -3.59 -15.09 -23.26
CA ILE A 443 -2.67 -14.84 -24.38
C ILE A 443 -2.04 -13.45 -24.25
N GLY A 444 -2.82 -12.42 -23.92
CA GLY A 444 -2.31 -11.07 -23.70
C GLY A 444 -1.29 -10.98 -22.57
N ASN A 445 -1.53 -11.68 -21.45
CA ASN A 445 -0.58 -11.75 -20.33
C ASN A 445 0.74 -12.45 -20.72
N LEU A 446 0.66 -13.51 -21.55
CA LEU A 446 1.84 -14.16 -22.12
C LEU A 446 2.62 -13.21 -23.04
N ALA A 447 1.92 -12.46 -23.88
CA ALA A 447 2.54 -11.48 -24.78
C ALA A 447 3.30 -10.38 -24.02
N ILE A 448 2.69 -9.82 -22.97
CA ILE A 448 3.35 -8.85 -22.06
C ILE A 448 4.63 -9.46 -21.48
N SER A 449 4.58 -10.74 -21.09
CA SER A 449 5.75 -11.43 -20.53
C SER A 449 6.91 -11.55 -21.52
N TYR A 450 6.62 -11.79 -22.80
CA TYR A 450 7.64 -11.77 -23.85
C TYR A 450 8.17 -10.36 -24.11
N SER A 451 7.30 -9.34 -24.12
CA SER A 451 7.71 -7.93 -24.30
C SER A 451 8.74 -7.50 -23.26
N ILE A 452 8.48 -7.80 -21.99
CA ILE A 452 9.38 -7.46 -20.87
C ILE A 452 10.69 -8.27 -20.94
N ARG A 453 10.64 -9.52 -21.43
CA ARG A 453 11.87 -10.30 -21.66
C ARG A 453 12.72 -9.67 -22.76
N PHE A 454 12.10 -9.25 -23.86
CA PHE A 454 12.79 -8.52 -24.93
C PHE A 454 13.50 -7.27 -24.40
N GLU A 455 12.84 -6.43 -23.59
CA GLU A 455 13.46 -5.22 -23.02
C GLU A 455 14.74 -5.50 -22.20
N ARG A 456 14.91 -6.73 -21.69
CA ARG A 456 16.08 -7.13 -20.90
C ARG A 456 17.12 -7.89 -21.70
N SER A 457 16.69 -8.80 -22.58
CA SER A 457 17.58 -9.68 -23.34
C SER A 457 18.01 -9.06 -24.67
N GLY A 458 17.17 -8.20 -25.25
CA GLY A 458 17.30 -7.70 -26.62
C GLY A 458 16.98 -8.73 -27.69
N GLU A 459 16.47 -9.92 -27.33
CA GLU A 459 16.24 -11.04 -28.26
C GLU A 459 15.03 -10.77 -29.18
N PRO A 460 15.22 -10.52 -30.49
CA PRO A 460 14.14 -10.08 -31.37
C PRO A 460 12.95 -11.04 -31.46
N GLU A 461 13.20 -12.35 -31.30
CA GLU A 461 12.17 -13.40 -31.31
C GLU A 461 11.13 -13.18 -30.20
N ASP A 462 11.51 -12.61 -29.05
CA ASP A 462 10.58 -12.30 -27.97
C ASP A 462 9.61 -11.20 -28.35
N LEU A 463 10.09 -10.15 -29.03
CA LEU A 463 9.23 -9.07 -29.48
C LEU A 463 8.27 -9.54 -30.59
N GLU A 464 8.74 -10.39 -31.51
CA GLU A 464 7.89 -11.02 -32.51
C GLU A 464 6.81 -11.90 -31.88
N ASN A 465 7.17 -12.69 -30.85
CA ASN A 465 6.21 -13.50 -30.10
C ASN A 465 5.20 -12.62 -29.34
N SER A 466 5.64 -11.50 -28.75
CA SER A 466 4.75 -10.51 -28.11
C SER A 466 3.70 -10.00 -29.10
N ILE A 467 4.12 -9.47 -30.25
CA ILE A 467 3.21 -8.95 -31.28
C ILE A 467 2.28 -10.04 -31.80
N LYS A 468 2.81 -11.23 -32.10
CA LYS A 468 2.02 -12.37 -32.57
C LYS A 468 0.92 -12.76 -31.59
N HIS A 469 1.24 -12.83 -30.29
CA HIS A 469 0.28 -13.16 -29.26
C HIS A 469 -0.74 -12.02 -29.06
N GLN A 470 -0.33 -10.74 -29.09
CA GLN A 470 -1.29 -9.64 -29.01
C GLN A 470 -2.23 -9.58 -30.21
N SER A 471 -1.74 -9.77 -31.44
CA SER A 471 -2.59 -9.83 -32.62
C SER A 471 -3.60 -10.96 -32.50
N ARG A 472 -3.16 -12.17 -32.07
CA ARG A 472 -4.08 -13.28 -31.84
C ARG A 472 -5.13 -12.98 -30.76
N ALA A 473 -4.74 -12.31 -29.67
CA ALA A 473 -5.70 -11.92 -28.63
C ALA A 473 -6.72 -10.89 -29.16
N LEU A 474 -6.28 -9.96 -30.00
CA LEU A 474 -7.14 -8.98 -30.65
C LEU A 474 -8.10 -9.62 -31.65
N ASP A 475 -7.62 -10.56 -32.47
CA ASP A 475 -8.44 -11.29 -33.46
C ASP A 475 -9.56 -12.14 -32.81
N LEU A 476 -9.33 -12.61 -31.59
CA LEU A 476 -10.30 -13.36 -30.79
C LEU A 476 -11.26 -12.44 -29.98
N THR A 477 -11.06 -11.13 -30.03
CA THR A 477 -11.88 -10.17 -29.27
C THR A 477 -12.90 -9.51 -30.20
N ASN A 478 -14.19 -9.66 -29.91
CA ASN A 478 -15.27 -9.04 -30.69
C ASN A 478 -15.27 -7.51 -30.55
N ASP A 479 -15.73 -6.80 -31.58
CA ASP A 479 -15.72 -5.31 -31.63
C ASP A 479 -16.56 -4.65 -30.51
N GLY A 480 -17.57 -5.34 -29.97
CA GLY A 480 -18.40 -4.87 -28.85
C GLY A 480 -17.86 -5.22 -27.45
N SER A 481 -16.71 -5.87 -27.34
CA SER A 481 -16.17 -6.32 -26.05
C SER A 481 -15.66 -5.15 -25.20
N PRO A 482 -16.02 -5.07 -23.90
CA PRO A 482 -15.43 -4.10 -22.96
C PRO A 482 -13.90 -4.19 -22.83
N GLU A 483 -13.31 -5.34 -23.20
CA GLU A 483 -11.87 -5.60 -23.15
C GLU A 483 -11.11 -5.09 -24.38
N LEU A 484 -11.81 -4.77 -25.47
CA LEU A 484 -11.19 -4.33 -26.72
C LEU A 484 -10.26 -3.11 -26.53
N PRO A 485 -10.65 -2.05 -25.79
CA PRO A 485 -9.77 -0.92 -25.55
C PRO A 485 -8.47 -1.31 -24.83
N PHE A 486 -8.53 -2.28 -23.91
CA PHE A 486 -7.33 -2.77 -23.20
C PHE A 486 -6.40 -3.53 -24.16
N ARG A 487 -6.94 -4.36 -25.06
CA ARG A 487 -6.15 -5.06 -26.08
C ARG A 487 -5.46 -4.12 -27.06
N LEU A 488 -6.17 -3.10 -27.52
CA LEU A 488 -5.64 -2.07 -28.42
C LEU A 488 -4.47 -1.30 -27.76
N ALA A 489 -4.57 -1.00 -26.46
CA ALA A 489 -3.47 -0.36 -25.74
C ALA A 489 -2.23 -1.28 -25.61
N ASN A 490 -2.43 -2.58 -25.37
CA ASN A 490 -1.32 -3.51 -25.21
C ASN A 490 -0.59 -3.81 -26.52
N ILE A 491 -1.30 -3.94 -27.65
CA ILE A 491 -0.65 -4.12 -28.95
C ILE A 491 0.10 -2.85 -29.39
N ALA A 492 -0.44 -1.67 -29.06
CA ALA A 492 0.26 -0.41 -29.29
C ALA A 492 1.60 -0.34 -28.58
N LEU A 493 1.67 -0.78 -27.32
CA LEU A 493 2.92 -0.87 -26.57
C LEU A 493 3.94 -1.77 -27.28
N SER A 494 3.53 -2.94 -27.78
CA SER A 494 4.43 -3.81 -28.55
C SER A 494 4.94 -3.16 -29.84
N TYR A 495 4.10 -2.40 -30.55
CA TYR A 495 4.53 -1.64 -31.73
C TYR A 495 5.48 -0.50 -31.38
N ASP A 496 5.22 0.23 -30.30
CA ASP A 496 6.11 1.29 -29.80
C ASP A 496 7.49 0.75 -29.43
N THR A 497 7.54 -0.38 -28.71
CA THR A 497 8.80 -1.09 -28.42
C THR A 497 9.54 -1.49 -29.69
N ARG A 498 8.83 -1.96 -30.72
CA ARG A 498 9.43 -2.32 -32.01
C ARG A 498 9.97 -1.11 -32.76
N PHE A 499 9.27 0.01 -32.73
CA PHE A 499 9.74 1.28 -33.27
C PHE A 499 11.05 1.72 -32.58
N HIS A 500 11.12 1.68 -31.25
CA HIS A 500 12.34 2.06 -30.53
C HIS A 500 13.56 1.18 -30.88
N GLN A 501 13.34 -0.10 -31.22
CA GLN A 501 14.42 -1.02 -31.58
C GLN A 501 14.87 -0.89 -33.03
N PHE A 502 13.93 -0.83 -33.98
CA PHE A 502 14.25 -0.94 -35.42
C PHE A 502 14.04 0.37 -36.19
N GLY A 503 13.35 1.35 -35.61
CA GLY A 503 13.14 2.67 -36.21
C GLY A 503 12.10 2.73 -37.33
N GLU A 504 11.28 1.70 -37.50
CA GLU A 504 10.28 1.60 -38.58
C GLU A 504 9.10 2.56 -38.35
N PRO A 505 8.94 3.65 -39.15
CA PRO A 505 7.94 4.68 -38.87
C PRO A 505 6.48 4.20 -38.95
N GLU A 506 6.23 3.08 -39.62
CA GLU A 506 4.89 2.47 -39.68
C GLU A 506 4.43 1.94 -38.31
N ASP A 507 5.36 1.50 -37.47
CA ASP A 507 5.04 0.91 -36.17
C ASP A 507 4.55 1.95 -35.16
N ILE A 508 5.23 3.09 -35.09
CA ILE A 508 4.80 4.17 -34.21
C ILE A 508 3.45 4.76 -34.64
N GLN A 509 3.16 4.79 -35.94
CA GLN A 509 1.84 5.17 -36.43
C GLN A 509 0.77 4.16 -36.01
N LYS A 510 1.03 2.85 -36.17
CA LYS A 510 0.13 1.79 -35.68
C LYS A 510 -0.12 1.87 -34.17
N ALA A 511 0.90 2.22 -33.40
CA ALA A 511 0.77 2.42 -31.95
C ALA A 511 -0.16 3.59 -31.62
N ILE A 512 0.06 4.75 -32.26
CA ILE A 512 -0.78 5.95 -32.10
C ILE A 512 -2.22 5.69 -32.51
N ASP A 513 -2.45 5.04 -33.65
CA ASP A 513 -3.79 4.73 -34.16
C ASP A 513 -4.55 3.79 -33.21
N SER A 514 -3.85 2.75 -32.72
CA SER A 514 -4.42 1.77 -31.78
C SER A 514 -4.75 2.41 -30.42
N LEU A 515 -3.88 3.27 -29.89
CA LEU A 515 -4.14 4.01 -28.64
C LEU A 515 -5.25 5.05 -28.80
N SER A 516 -5.33 5.72 -29.94
CA SER A 516 -6.41 6.67 -30.25
C SER A 516 -7.77 5.97 -30.31
N ARG A 517 -7.83 4.79 -30.96
CA ARG A 517 -9.04 3.95 -30.96
C ARG A 517 -9.36 3.43 -29.56
N SER A 518 -8.36 3.03 -28.79
CA SER A 518 -8.52 2.61 -27.39
C SER A 518 -9.19 3.71 -26.56
N LEU A 519 -8.66 4.94 -26.62
CA LEU A 519 -9.21 6.08 -25.90
C LEU A 519 -10.65 6.42 -26.34
N ALA A 520 -10.93 6.43 -27.64
CA ALA A 520 -12.26 6.72 -28.18
C ALA A 520 -13.35 5.73 -27.71
N LEU A 521 -12.95 4.49 -27.41
CA LEU A 521 -13.84 3.43 -26.90
C LEU A 521 -13.89 3.37 -25.37
N THR A 522 -13.14 4.22 -24.67
CA THR A 522 -13.10 4.23 -23.21
C THR A 522 -14.13 5.23 -22.65
N PRO A 523 -15.06 4.81 -21.77
CA PRO A 523 -15.98 5.74 -21.14
C PRO A 523 -15.27 6.78 -20.27
N ASP A 524 -15.83 7.99 -20.21
CA ASP A 524 -15.34 9.05 -19.31
C ASP A 524 -15.35 8.56 -17.85
N GLY A 525 -14.32 8.96 -17.10
CA GLY A 525 -14.16 8.55 -15.70
C GLY A 525 -13.66 7.12 -15.48
N HIS A 526 -13.39 6.34 -16.53
CA HIS A 526 -12.84 4.99 -16.39
C HIS A 526 -11.41 5.02 -15.77
N PRO A 527 -11.09 4.19 -14.76
CA PRO A 527 -9.80 4.21 -14.06
C PRO A 527 -8.56 4.05 -14.96
N THR A 528 -8.69 3.31 -16.06
CA THR A 528 -7.57 3.07 -16.99
C THR A 528 -7.32 4.19 -18.01
N LEU A 529 -8.16 5.24 -18.04
CA LEU A 529 -7.95 6.40 -18.92
C LEU A 529 -6.59 7.05 -18.68
N SER A 530 -6.19 7.17 -17.41
CA SER A 530 -4.89 7.73 -17.03
C SER A 530 -3.74 6.99 -17.73
N ARG A 531 -3.74 5.65 -17.66
CA ARG A 531 -2.71 4.80 -18.28
C ARG A 531 -2.73 4.90 -19.81
N ARG A 532 -3.91 4.92 -20.44
CA ARG A 532 -4.06 5.01 -21.89
C ARG A 532 -3.54 6.35 -22.43
N HIS A 533 -3.87 7.46 -21.75
CA HIS A 533 -3.33 8.77 -22.08
C HIS A 533 -1.81 8.83 -21.90
N PHE A 534 -1.27 8.22 -20.86
CA PHE A 534 0.17 8.14 -20.63
C PHE A 534 0.89 7.40 -21.77
N SER A 535 0.37 6.24 -22.19
CA SER A 535 0.91 5.49 -23.32
C SER A 535 0.86 6.28 -24.63
N LEU A 536 -0.26 6.97 -24.92
CA LEU A 536 -0.37 7.82 -26.10
C LEU A 536 0.64 8.98 -26.05
N ALA A 537 0.82 9.58 -24.88
CA ALA A 537 1.78 10.67 -24.68
C ALA A 537 3.21 10.24 -25.03
N GLY A 538 3.61 9.02 -24.61
CA GLY A 538 4.89 8.41 -24.96
C GLY A 538 5.04 8.22 -26.47
N CYS A 539 4.08 7.58 -27.14
CA CYS A 539 4.15 7.34 -28.59
C CYS A 539 4.21 8.64 -29.40
N CYS A 540 3.39 9.63 -29.04
CA CYS A 540 3.44 10.94 -29.71
C CYS A 540 4.77 11.66 -29.46
N LEU A 541 5.38 11.51 -28.28
CA LEU A 541 6.71 12.06 -28.02
C LEU A 541 7.78 11.39 -28.90
N SER A 542 7.76 10.07 -28.98
CA SER A 542 8.66 9.29 -29.85
C SER A 542 8.52 9.71 -31.32
N GLN A 543 7.30 9.95 -31.78
CA GLN A 543 7.04 10.46 -33.13
C GLN A 543 7.54 11.89 -33.33
N TYR A 544 7.40 12.78 -32.34
CA TYR A 544 8.00 14.12 -32.38
C TYR A 544 9.52 14.06 -32.48
N ILE A 545 10.19 13.22 -31.68
CA ILE A 545 11.65 13.07 -31.72
C ILE A 545 12.12 12.60 -33.10
N ASN A 546 11.37 11.72 -33.75
CA ASN A 546 11.71 11.19 -35.08
C ASN A 546 11.46 12.20 -36.23
N THR A 547 10.34 12.93 -36.17
CA THR A 547 9.87 13.77 -37.29
C THR A 547 10.18 15.26 -37.13
N GLY A 548 10.36 15.74 -35.91
CA GLY A 548 10.44 17.16 -35.56
C GLY A 548 9.09 17.91 -35.62
N ASP A 549 7.96 17.22 -35.88
CA ASP A 549 6.65 17.85 -36.00
C ASP A 549 6.07 18.22 -34.63
N VAL A 550 6.01 19.53 -34.38
CA VAL A 550 5.56 20.13 -33.11
C VAL A 550 4.11 19.78 -32.76
N SER A 551 3.27 19.40 -33.73
CA SER A 551 1.91 18.97 -33.45
C SER A 551 1.85 17.73 -32.54
N TYR A 552 2.75 16.75 -32.75
CA TYR A 552 2.85 15.57 -31.91
C TYR A 552 3.36 15.90 -30.50
N LEU A 553 4.26 16.88 -30.36
CA LEU A 553 4.69 17.36 -29.04
C LEU A 553 3.51 17.98 -28.26
N GLN A 554 2.65 18.75 -28.93
CA GLN A 554 1.46 19.33 -28.31
C GLN A 554 0.46 18.25 -27.86
N ILE A 555 0.22 17.22 -28.69
CA ILE A 555 -0.63 16.08 -28.35
C ILE A 555 -0.02 15.26 -27.21
N SER A 556 1.30 15.09 -27.20
CA SER A 556 2.01 14.37 -26.14
C SER A 556 1.85 15.08 -24.79
N LEU A 557 2.16 16.38 -24.72
CA LEU A 557 2.06 17.16 -23.48
C LEU A 557 0.62 17.27 -22.98
N SER A 558 -0.37 17.41 -23.88
CA SER A 558 -1.77 17.40 -23.49
C SER A 558 -2.23 16.03 -22.97
N SER A 559 -1.77 14.94 -23.58
CA SER A 559 -2.06 13.58 -23.13
C SER A 559 -1.41 13.28 -21.78
N PHE A 560 -0.16 13.72 -21.54
CA PHE A 560 0.46 13.64 -20.21
C PHE A 560 -0.33 14.40 -19.14
N ARG A 561 -0.82 15.61 -19.46
CA ARG A 561 -1.70 16.39 -18.58
C ARG A 561 -3.01 15.65 -18.29
N MET A 562 -3.66 15.07 -19.29
CA MET A 562 -4.87 14.26 -19.11
C MET A 562 -4.61 13.00 -18.27
N ALA A 563 -3.43 12.37 -18.42
CA ALA A 563 -3.04 11.21 -17.64
C ALA A 563 -2.89 11.51 -16.14
N THR A 564 -2.68 12.77 -15.77
CA THR A 564 -2.46 13.22 -14.38
C THR A 564 -3.66 13.95 -13.79
N GLY A 565 -4.71 14.15 -14.60
CA GLY A 565 -5.93 14.82 -14.19
C GLY A 565 -6.70 14.10 -13.07
N PRO A 566 -7.78 14.73 -12.56
CA PRO A 566 -8.56 14.21 -11.44
C PRO A 566 -9.30 12.89 -11.71
N LEU A 567 -9.21 12.32 -12.93
CA LEU A 567 -9.79 11.03 -13.27
C LEU A 567 -9.16 9.88 -12.45
N SER A 568 -9.98 8.90 -12.08
CA SER A 568 -9.66 7.76 -11.19
C SER A 568 -8.36 7.03 -11.57
N GLY A 569 -7.62 6.52 -10.58
CA GLY A 569 -6.39 5.75 -10.75
C GLY A 569 -5.48 5.76 -9.50
N PRO A 570 -4.61 4.75 -9.30
CA PRO A 570 -3.78 4.64 -8.10
C PRO A 570 -2.84 5.85 -7.91
N PRO A 571 -2.68 6.40 -6.69
CA PRO A 571 -1.81 7.54 -6.43
C PRO A 571 -0.37 7.36 -6.92
N ARG A 572 0.17 6.14 -6.77
CA ARG A 572 1.53 5.79 -7.23
C ARG A 572 1.68 5.90 -8.75
N GLU A 573 0.67 5.47 -9.50
CA GLU A 573 0.68 5.59 -10.97
C GLU A 573 0.56 7.04 -11.40
N LYS A 574 -0.33 7.81 -10.77
CA LYS A 574 -0.51 9.24 -11.06
C LYS A 574 0.76 10.04 -10.81
N PHE A 575 1.41 9.83 -9.67
CA PHE A 575 2.69 10.47 -9.37
C PHE A 575 3.75 10.13 -10.42
N ARG A 576 3.86 8.84 -10.81
CA ARG A 576 4.79 8.42 -11.86
C ARG A 576 4.50 9.09 -13.20
N HIS A 577 3.23 9.18 -13.61
CA HIS A 577 2.83 9.86 -14.85
C HIS A 577 3.17 11.35 -14.79
N ALA A 578 2.91 12.01 -13.66
CA ALA A 578 3.23 13.43 -13.45
C ALA A 578 4.73 13.70 -13.48
N LEU A 579 5.52 12.85 -12.82
CA LEU A 579 6.98 12.98 -12.83
C LEU A 579 7.56 12.82 -14.24
N GLN A 580 7.07 11.86 -15.02
CA GLN A 580 7.50 11.69 -16.41
C GLN A 580 7.07 12.87 -17.29
N TRP A 581 5.85 13.39 -17.10
CA TRP A 581 5.40 14.63 -17.75
C TRP A 581 6.33 15.80 -17.42
N ALA A 582 6.69 15.99 -16.15
CA ALA A 582 7.57 17.05 -15.68
C ALA A 582 8.97 16.95 -16.32
N LYS A 583 9.55 15.75 -16.34
CA LYS A 583 10.86 15.48 -16.96
C LYS A 583 10.86 15.74 -18.46
N HIS A 584 9.86 15.24 -19.20
CA HIS A 584 9.77 15.48 -20.65
C HIS A 584 9.45 16.94 -20.97
N SER A 585 8.64 17.61 -20.16
CA SER A 585 8.35 19.03 -20.32
C SER A 585 9.60 19.89 -20.08
N LEU A 586 10.44 19.56 -19.10
CA LEU A 586 11.73 20.23 -18.88
C LEU A 586 12.65 20.15 -20.10
N THR A 587 12.73 18.98 -20.74
CA THR A 587 13.60 18.73 -21.90
C THR A 587 13.09 19.39 -23.19
N HIS A 588 11.79 19.31 -23.47
CA HIS A 588 11.22 19.68 -24.78
C HIS A 588 10.39 20.97 -24.78
N SER A 589 9.95 21.45 -23.61
CA SER A 589 9.16 22.69 -23.48
C SER A 589 9.46 23.40 -22.15
N PRO A 590 10.74 23.79 -21.88
CA PRO A 590 11.16 24.28 -20.57
C PRO A 590 10.36 25.49 -20.07
N LEU A 591 9.89 26.35 -20.98
CA LEU A 591 9.12 27.56 -20.66
C LEU A 591 7.70 27.27 -20.11
N ASN A 592 7.18 26.04 -20.27
CA ASN A 592 5.83 25.66 -19.85
C ASN A 592 5.80 24.49 -18.85
N SER A 593 6.95 24.18 -18.23
CA SER A 593 7.11 23.01 -17.35
C SER A 593 6.59 23.22 -15.91
N THR A 594 6.29 24.46 -15.53
CA THR A 594 5.84 24.82 -14.18
C THR A 594 4.59 24.06 -13.74
N GLU A 595 3.61 23.88 -14.63
CA GLU A 595 2.37 23.16 -14.32
C GLU A 595 2.63 21.67 -14.00
N ALA A 596 3.51 21.03 -14.78
CA ALA A 596 3.83 19.62 -14.61
C ALA A 596 4.54 19.35 -13.28
N TYR A 597 5.51 20.19 -12.91
CA TYR A 597 6.18 20.10 -11.60
C TYR A 597 5.25 20.44 -10.45
N GLN A 598 4.39 21.47 -10.58
CA GLN A 598 3.37 21.78 -9.57
C GLN A 598 2.46 20.56 -9.32
N THR A 599 1.95 19.95 -10.39
CA THR A 599 1.09 18.75 -10.31
C THR A 599 1.82 17.58 -9.63
N THR A 600 3.09 17.37 -9.97
CA THR A 600 3.91 16.31 -9.37
C THR A 600 4.13 16.54 -7.87
N ILE A 601 4.44 17.79 -7.49
CA ILE A 601 4.65 18.19 -6.09
C ILE A 601 3.34 18.09 -5.28
N ASP A 602 2.20 18.44 -5.86
CA ASP A 602 0.89 18.32 -5.20
C ASP A 602 0.46 16.85 -4.99
N LEU A 603 0.94 15.93 -5.83
CA LEU A 603 0.73 14.48 -5.69
C LEU A 603 1.72 13.82 -4.73
N LEU A 604 2.84 14.47 -4.40
CA LEU A 604 3.90 13.89 -3.57
C LEU A 604 3.41 13.40 -2.19
N PRO A 605 2.53 14.11 -1.45
CA PRO A 605 2.00 13.61 -0.17
C PRO A 605 1.10 12.38 -0.29
N GLN A 606 0.46 12.16 -1.45
CA GLN A 606 -0.33 10.96 -1.72
C GLN A 606 0.55 9.79 -2.15
N PHE A 607 1.72 10.07 -2.74
CA PHE A 607 2.71 9.07 -3.09
C PHE A 607 3.53 8.62 -1.87
N ILE A 608 4.09 9.56 -1.12
CA ILE A 608 4.79 9.32 0.15
C ILE A 608 3.76 9.35 1.28
N TRP A 609 2.80 8.42 1.24
CA TRP A 609 1.62 8.49 2.11
C TRP A 609 1.92 8.12 3.57
N LEU A 610 1.36 8.88 4.51
CA LEU A 610 1.56 8.67 5.96
C LEU A 610 1.04 7.31 6.46
N GLY A 611 0.06 6.73 5.77
CA GLY A 611 -0.47 5.39 6.06
C GLY A 611 0.44 4.25 5.62
N ALA A 612 1.50 4.53 4.85
CA ALA A 612 2.51 3.52 4.53
C ALA A 612 3.51 3.36 5.68
N THR A 613 4.16 2.19 5.74
CA THR A 613 5.26 1.98 6.69
C THR A 613 6.41 2.95 6.42
N THR A 614 7.21 3.28 7.46
CA THR A 614 8.36 4.18 7.32
C THR A 614 9.36 3.68 6.27
N ASN A 615 9.64 2.38 6.22
CA ASN A 615 10.51 1.79 5.20
C ASN A 615 9.93 1.96 3.79
N GLN A 616 8.62 1.73 3.61
CA GLN A 616 7.98 1.92 2.31
C GLN A 616 8.07 3.37 1.84
N ARG A 617 7.87 4.35 2.74
CA ARG A 617 8.02 5.78 2.43
C ARG A 617 9.43 6.13 1.96
N TYR A 618 10.47 5.61 2.62
CA TYR A 618 11.85 5.81 2.16
C TYR A 618 12.15 5.12 0.83
N GLU A 619 11.66 3.90 0.60
CA GLU A 619 11.76 3.25 -0.71
C GLU A 619 11.04 4.03 -1.82
N ASP A 620 9.98 4.75 -1.49
CA ASP A 620 9.23 5.57 -2.44
C ASP A 620 9.92 6.90 -2.72
N LEU A 621 10.57 7.50 -1.73
CA LEU A 621 11.40 8.69 -1.92
C LEU A 621 12.54 8.47 -2.92
N LEU A 622 13.13 7.28 -2.96
CA LEU A 622 14.13 6.92 -3.98
C LEU A 622 13.58 7.02 -5.41
N ARG A 623 12.26 6.97 -5.61
CA ARG A 623 11.61 7.13 -6.93
C ARG A 623 11.23 8.58 -7.24
N ALA A 624 11.28 9.46 -6.24
CA ALA A 624 11.08 10.90 -6.36
C ALA A 624 12.43 11.66 -6.37
N GLU A 625 13.55 10.96 -6.56
CA GLU A 625 14.89 11.53 -6.62
C GLU A 625 14.96 12.69 -7.62
N ASP A 626 15.70 13.73 -7.25
CA ASP A 626 15.89 14.99 -7.97
C ASP A 626 14.66 15.87 -8.17
N LEU A 627 13.45 15.44 -7.77
CA LEU A 627 12.21 16.21 -7.97
C LEU A 627 12.33 17.64 -7.43
N ALA A 628 12.83 17.81 -6.20
CA ALA A 628 12.97 19.13 -5.59
C ALA A 628 13.94 20.03 -6.37
N VAL A 629 15.09 19.48 -6.76
CA VAL A 629 16.17 20.19 -7.45
C VAL A 629 15.74 20.58 -8.87
N GLU A 630 15.14 19.66 -9.62
CA GLU A 630 14.63 19.89 -10.98
C GLU A 630 13.48 20.92 -10.98
N ALA A 631 12.55 20.80 -10.01
CA ALA A 631 11.47 21.78 -9.84
C ALA A 631 12.03 23.18 -9.57
N ALA A 632 13.00 23.29 -8.66
CA ALA A 632 13.64 24.56 -8.37
C ALA A 632 14.30 25.19 -9.60
N VAL A 633 14.97 24.39 -10.45
CA VAL A 633 15.54 24.87 -11.72
C VAL A 633 14.46 25.45 -12.64
N VAL A 634 13.31 24.78 -12.77
CA VAL A 634 12.18 25.30 -13.58
C VAL A 634 11.68 26.65 -13.08
N ALA A 635 11.51 26.78 -11.77
CA ALA A 635 11.06 28.03 -11.17
C ALA A 635 12.11 29.15 -11.30
N ILE A 636 13.41 28.85 -11.11
CA ILE A 636 14.52 29.79 -11.30
C ILE A 636 14.61 30.25 -12.76
N ARG A 637 14.51 29.35 -13.74
CA ARG A 637 14.52 29.68 -15.18
C ARG A 637 13.34 30.58 -15.59
N SER A 638 12.25 30.51 -14.83
CA SER A 638 11.07 31.36 -14.99
C SER A 638 11.14 32.64 -14.14
N SER A 639 12.29 32.92 -13.51
CA SER A 639 12.51 34.04 -12.58
C SER A 639 11.54 34.10 -11.40
N ASN A 640 10.96 32.96 -11.01
CA ASN A 640 10.05 32.82 -9.87
C ASN A 640 10.78 32.20 -8.68
N TYR A 641 11.72 32.96 -8.10
CA TYR A 641 12.52 32.53 -6.96
C TYR A 641 11.72 32.18 -5.70
N PRO A 642 10.61 32.88 -5.38
CA PRO A 642 9.73 32.48 -4.28
C PRO A 642 9.16 31.06 -4.47
N LEU A 643 8.72 30.71 -5.67
CA LEU A 643 8.22 29.37 -5.98
C LEU A 643 9.34 28.31 -5.92
N ALA A 644 10.55 28.65 -6.39
CA ALA A 644 11.70 27.76 -6.27
C ALA A 644 11.99 27.41 -4.80
N LEU A 645 11.92 28.40 -3.91
CA LEU A 645 12.08 28.21 -2.47
C LEU A 645 10.95 27.34 -1.88
N GLU A 646 9.69 27.61 -2.27
CA GLU A 646 8.53 26.81 -1.82
C GLU A 646 8.64 25.34 -2.22
N TRP A 647 9.07 25.07 -3.46
CA TRP A 647 9.23 23.70 -3.95
C TRP A 647 10.40 22.97 -3.28
N LEU A 648 11.53 23.64 -3.03
CA LEU A 648 12.64 23.06 -2.27
C LEU A 648 12.25 22.72 -0.82
N GLU A 649 11.39 23.52 -0.19
CA GLU A 649 10.91 23.22 1.17
C GLU A 649 9.87 22.10 1.19
N HIS A 650 9.01 22.01 0.17
CA HIS A 650 7.93 21.01 0.12
C HIS A 650 8.44 19.61 -0.29
N ALA A 651 9.33 19.54 -1.27
CA ALA A 651 9.76 18.27 -1.86
C ALA A 651 11.01 17.67 -1.20
N ARG A 652 11.51 18.27 -0.11
CA ARG A 652 12.65 17.78 0.68
C ARG A 652 12.24 17.47 2.11
N CYS A 653 13.00 16.60 2.76
CA CYS A 653 12.75 16.19 4.15
C CYS A 653 11.28 15.79 4.37
N VAL A 654 10.67 15.06 3.42
CA VAL A 654 9.23 14.80 3.35
C VAL A 654 8.78 13.97 4.55
N VAL A 655 9.50 12.89 4.86
CA VAL A 655 9.17 12.00 5.99
C VAL A 655 9.37 12.73 7.32
N TRP A 656 10.38 13.60 7.38
CA TRP A 656 10.59 14.47 8.53
C TRP A 656 9.45 15.48 8.69
N ASN A 657 9.09 16.22 7.65
CA ASN A 657 8.01 17.20 7.69
C ASN A 657 6.69 16.56 8.11
N GLN A 658 6.40 15.33 7.66
CA GLN A 658 5.24 14.56 8.14
C GLN A 658 5.29 14.29 9.65
N SER A 659 6.47 13.95 10.18
CA SER A 659 6.67 13.73 11.61
C SER A 659 6.51 15.01 12.42
N LEU A 660 6.98 16.16 11.90
CA LEU A 660 6.75 17.47 12.51
C LEU A 660 5.26 17.87 12.48
N MET A 661 4.56 17.64 11.37
CA MET A 661 3.12 17.92 11.25
C MET A 661 2.31 17.18 12.31
N LEU A 662 2.67 15.93 12.64
CA LEU A 662 2.01 15.17 13.70
C LEU A 662 2.27 15.74 15.11
N ARG A 663 3.32 16.55 15.27
CA ARG A 663 3.70 17.20 16.54
C ARG A 663 3.29 18.67 16.62
N SER A 664 2.74 19.22 15.54
CA SER A 664 2.41 20.63 15.47
C SER A 664 1.45 21.05 16.59
N PRO A 665 1.67 22.22 17.20
CA PRO A 665 0.77 22.74 18.21
C PRO A 665 -0.63 22.95 17.63
N LEU A 666 -1.66 22.60 18.41
CA LEU A 666 -3.06 22.68 18.02
C LEU A 666 -3.83 23.73 18.83
N ASP A 667 -3.14 24.63 19.53
CA ASP A 667 -3.75 25.58 20.48
C ASP A 667 -4.74 26.54 19.81
N GLU A 668 -4.40 27.03 18.61
CA GLU A 668 -5.28 27.89 17.81
C GLU A 668 -6.53 27.12 17.34
N LEU A 669 -6.36 25.86 16.90
CA LEU A 669 -7.48 25.01 16.50
C LEU A 669 -8.36 24.65 17.71
N TYR A 670 -7.74 24.36 18.86
CA TYR A 670 -8.42 24.04 20.10
C TYR A 670 -9.30 25.20 20.58
N SER A 671 -8.83 26.44 20.39
CA SER A 671 -9.60 27.64 20.71
C SER A 671 -10.86 27.81 19.85
N LEU A 672 -10.89 27.22 18.65
CA LEU A 672 -12.03 27.27 17.72
C LEU A 672 -12.95 26.05 17.83
N ASP A 673 -12.38 24.84 17.81
CA ASP A 673 -13.09 23.56 17.94
C ASP A 673 -12.27 22.58 18.79
N PRO A 674 -12.54 22.52 20.11
CA PRO A 674 -11.85 21.60 21.01
C PRO A 674 -12.04 20.13 20.62
N SER A 675 -13.19 19.77 20.07
CA SER A 675 -13.51 18.38 19.74
C SER A 675 -12.67 17.89 18.55
N LEU A 676 -12.54 18.72 17.53
CA LEU A 676 -11.71 18.44 16.36
C LEU A 676 -10.23 18.42 16.73
N ALA A 677 -9.77 19.40 17.52
CA ALA A 677 -8.38 19.46 17.97
C ALA A 677 -7.99 18.23 18.82
N LEU A 678 -8.83 17.83 19.78
CA LEU A 678 -8.58 16.63 20.60
C LEU A 678 -8.58 15.35 19.78
N ARG A 679 -9.50 15.22 18.81
CA ARG A 679 -9.53 14.05 17.92
C ARG A 679 -8.29 13.99 17.03
N LEU A 680 -7.89 15.13 16.45
CA LEU A 680 -6.69 15.24 15.63
C LEU A 680 -5.43 14.92 16.46
N GLN A 681 -5.34 15.44 17.69
CA GLN A 681 -4.24 15.14 18.62
C GLN A 681 -4.16 13.64 18.96
N SER A 682 -5.31 13.02 19.23
CA SER A 682 -5.40 11.58 19.54
C SER A 682 -4.92 10.73 18.36
N ILE A 683 -5.39 11.01 17.15
CA ILE A 683 -5.00 10.26 15.95
C ILE A 683 -3.52 10.50 15.63
N ALA A 684 -3.03 11.74 15.75
CA ALA A 684 -1.62 12.05 15.53
C ALA A 684 -0.69 11.27 16.49
N GLY A 685 -1.08 11.17 17.77
CA GLY A 685 -0.35 10.38 18.76
C GLY A 685 -0.34 8.88 18.45
N LEU A 686 -1.46 8.33 17.97
CA LEU A 686 -1.52 6.92 17.55
C LEU A 686 -0.65 6.64 16.33
N LEU A 687 -0.65 7.52 15.32
CA LEU A 687 0.20 7.40 14.13
C LEU A 687 1.69 7.47 14.46
N GLN A 688 2.09 8.35 15.40
CA GLN A 688 3.47 8.41 15.89
C GLN A 688 3.91 7.09 16.52
N ASN A 689 3.08 6.51 17.38
CA ASN A 689 3.40 5.27 18.08
C ASN A 689 3.40 4.04 17.15
N ALA A 690 2.41 3.92 16.26
CA ALA A 690 2.24 2.78 15.37
C ALA A 690 3.39 2.63 14.35
N SER A 691 3.92 3.75 13.84
CA SER A 691 5.05 3.75 12.90
C SER A 691 6.33 3.11 13.45
N SER A 692 6.45 3.00 14.79
CA SER A 692 7.64 2.55 15.48
C SER A 692 7.63 1.07 15.90
N ASP A 693 6.48 0.39 15.88
CA ASP A 693 6.31 -0.97 16.41
C ASP A 693 6.40 -2.09 15.36
N SER A 694 6.72 -1.74 14.11
CA SER A 694 6.56 -2.70 13.00
C SER A 694 7.44 -3.96 13.06
N ARG A 695 8.49 -4.09 13.90
CA ARG A 695 9.29 -5.33 13.99
C ARG A 695 9.95 -5.69 15.33
N GLY A 696 9.70 -4.99 16.44
CA GLY A 696 10.69 -4.91 17.53
C GLY A 696 10.39 -5.41 18.94
N SER A 697 9.16 -5.77 19.35
CA SER A 697 8.92 -6.11 20.76
C SER A 697 8.12 -7.39 20.96
N GLU A 698 8.86 -8.49 21.15
CA GLU A 698 8.40 -9.69 21.85
C GLU A 698 8.31 -9.41 23.37
N THR A 699 7.44 -8.49 23.81
CA THR A 699 7.16 -8.36 25.26
C THR A 699 5.76 -7.82 25.55
N TYR A 700 4.85 -8.78 25.74
CA TYR A 700 3.60 -8.77 26.55
C TYR A 700 2.49 -7.74 26.28
N SER A 701 1.38 -8.24 25.72
CA SER A 701 0.09 -8.29 26.42
C SER A 701 -0.84 -9.30 25.70
N ALA A 702 -1.48 -10.16 26.48
CA ALA A 702 -2.45 -11.15 26.01
C ALA A 702 -3.71 -10.46 25.43
N GLY A 703 -3.69 -10.22 24.12
CA GLY A 703 -4.81 -9.72 23.32
C GLY A 703 -4.41 -9.71 21.84
N LEU A 704 -4.85 -10.72 21.09
CA LEU A 704 -4.42 -11.04 19.72
C LEU A 704 -4.78 -9.94 18.69
N THR A 705 -3.84 -9.07 18.34
CA THR A 705 -3.83 -8.34 17.05
C THR A 705 -2.77 -8.93 16.14
N THR A 706 -3.19 -9.46 14.99
CA THR A 706 -2.26 -9.92 13.95
C THR A 706 -1.51 -8.71 13.37
N PRO A 707 -0.27 -8.87 12.85
CA PRO A 707 0.46 -7.79 12.19
C PRO A 707 -0.36 -7.12 11.07
N GLU A 708 -1.18 -7.92 10.38
CA GLU A 708 -2.14 -7.45 9.38
C GLU A 708 -3.14 -6.45 9.97
N LYS A 709 -3.82 -6.80 11.06
CA LYS A 709 -4.78 -5.90 11.73
C LYS A 709 -4.13 -4.61 12.21
N ALA A 710 -2.89 -4.67 12.67
CA ALA A 710 -2.15 -3.47 13.08
C ALA A 710 -1.84 -2.55 11.88
N ALA A 711 -1.47 -3.12 10.73
CA ALA A 711 -1.24 -2.36 9.50
C ALA A 711 -2.52 -1.73 8.95
N GLN A 712 -3.64 -2.48 8.95
CA GLN A 712 -4.96 -1.97 8.58
C GLN A 712 -5.40 -0.80 9.46
N GLU A 713 -5.20 -0.93 10.78
CA GLU A 713 -5.52 0.13 11.72
C GLU A 713 -4.67 1.39 11.48
N HIS A 714 -3.37 1.23 11.23
CA HIS A 714 -2.48 2.35 10.87
C HIS A 714 -2.95 3.10 9.62
N ARG A 715 -3.34 2.38 8.58
CA ARG A 715 -3.88 2.96 7.33
C ARG A 715 -5.20 3.69 7.56
N ARG A 716 -6.09 3.10 8.37
CA ARG A 716 -7.37 3.73 8.76
C ARG A 716 -7.13 5.04 9.52
N MET A 717 -6.23 5.05 10.49
CA MET A 717 -5.86 6.25 11.24
C MET A 717 -5.26 7.33 10.35
N ALA A 718 -4.45 6.96 9.36
CA ALA A 718 -3.86 7.92 8.41
C ALA A 718 -4.92 8.54 7.49
N LYS A 719 -5.91 7.76 7.04
CA LYS A 719 -7.08 8.28 6.30
C LYS A 719 -7.87 9.24 7.17
N GLU A 720 -8.21 8.84 8.39
CA GLU A 720 -8.94 9.69 9.34
C GLU A 720 -8.18 11.00 9.63
N TYR A 721 -6.86 10.95 9.80
CA TYR A 721 -6.04 12.14 9.95
C TYR A 721 -6.19 13.10 8.77
N GLY A 722 -6.12 12.59 7.54
CA GLY A 722 -6.33 13.39 6.31
C GLY A 722 -7.72 14.04 6.25
N ASP A 723 -8.77 13.30 6.65
CA ASP A 723 -10.14 13.80 6.69
C ASP A 723 -10.32 14.90 7.74
N LEU A 724 -9.73 14.72 8.93
CA LEU A 724 -9.74 15.72 10.01
C LEU A 724 -9.00 16.99 9.60
N LEU A 725 -7.85 16.88 8.93
CA LEU A 725 -7.15 18.04 8.37
C LEU A 725 -7.98 18.76 7.30
N SER A 726 -8.64 18.00 6.44
CA SER A 726 -9.52 18.57 5.40
C SER A 726 -10.73 19.29 6.00
N ARG A 727 -11.23 18.84 7.16
CA ARG A 727 -12.26 19.54 7.93
C ARG A 727 -11.71 20.81 8.59
N ALA A 728 -10.53 20.74 9.23
CA ALA A 728 -9.90 21.90 9.86
C ALA A 728 -9.66 23.03 8.85
N ARG A 729 -9.23 22.69 7.64
CA ARG A 729 -8.97 23.65 6.55
C ARG A 729 -10.20 24.35 5.99
N LYS A 730 -11.42 23.96 6.40
CA LYS A 730 -12.66 24.66 6.03
C LYS A 730 -12.96 25.85 6.93
N PHE A 731 -12.25 26.02 8.05
CA PHE A 731 -12.38 27.21 8.89
C PHE A 731 -11.65 28.41 8.28
N PRO A 732 -12.24 29.62 8.33
CA PRO A 732 -11.57 30.84 7.87
C PRO A 732 -10.25 31.08 8.61
N GLY A 733 -9.16 31.31 7.88
CA GLY A 733 -7.81 31.48 8.43
C GLY A 733 -7.03 30.18 8.63
N PHE A 734 -7.65 29.01 8.38
CA PHE A 734 -7.02 27.69 8.47
C PHE A 734 -6.83 27.04 7.09
N GLU A 735 -6.99 27.78 6.00
CA GLU A 735 -6.89 27.25 4.63
C GLU A 735 -5.53 26.58 4.37
N ASP A 736 -4.47 27.16 4.96
CA ASP A 736 -3.09 26.68 4.91
C ASP A 736 -2.70 25.83 6.15
N PHE A 737 -3.66 25.43 6.98
CA PHE A 737 -3.40 24.66 8.21
C PHE A 737 -2.70 23.33 7.90
N LEU A 738 -1.49 23.17 8.45
CA LEU A 738 -0.56 22.06 8.19
C LEU A 738 -0.38 21.79 6.69
N ARG A 739 -0.40 22.83 5.85
CA ARG A 739 0.08 22.79 4.47
C ARG A 739 1.55 23.24 4.41
N PRO A 740 2.27 22.90 3.34
CA PRO A 740 3.62 23.42 3.11
C PRO A 740 3.64 24.96 3.19
N MET A 741 4.61 25.52 3.90
CA MET A 741 4.73 26.96 4.10
C MET A 741 4.97 27.69 2.78
N LYS A 742 4.44 28.90 2.70
CA LYS A 742 4.65 29.80 1.56
C LYS A 742 5.89 30.65 1.75
N SER A 743 6.45 31.12 0.64
CA SER A 743 7.65 31.96 0.61
C SER A 743 7.57 33.16 1.57
N LYS A 744 6.42 33.82 1.65
CA LYS A 744 6.14 34.93 2.58
C LYS A 744 6.41 34.60 4.07
N ASP A 745 6.24 33.34 4.46
CA ASP A 745 6.47 32.87 5.83
C ASP A 745 7.89 32.31 5.97
N LEU A 746 8.40 31.64 4.94
CA LEU A 746 9.75 31.08 4.90
C LEU A 746 10.84 32.15 5.01
N VAL A 747 10.67 33.33 4.38
CA VAL A 747 11.67 34.42 4.47
C VAL A 747 11.91 34.90 5.90
N ARG A 748 10.94 34.71 6.81
CA ARG A 748 11.06 35.05 8.24
C ARG A 748 12.06 34.16 8.99
N ALA A 749 12.55 33.08 8.37
CA ALA A 749 13.62 32.25 8.92
C ALA A 749 14.95 33.01 9.02
N ALA A 750 15.20 33.97 8.12
CA ALA A 750 16.42 34.77 8.10
C ALA A 750 16.38 35.85 9.20
N ARG A 751 16.65 35.47 10.46
CA ARG A 751 16.59 36.37 11.62
C ARG A 751 17.95 37.00 11.99
N HIS A 752 19.03 36.24 11.89
CA HIS A 752 20.35 36.61 12.46
C HIS A 752 21.48 36.70 11.45
N GLY A 753 21.16 36.48 10.18
CA GLY A 753 22.09 36.50 9.07
C GLY A 753 21.41 36.01 7.79
N PRO A 754 22.05 36.19 6.63
CA PRO A 754 21.54 35.64 5.38
C PRO A 754 21.43 34.12 5.43
N ILE A 755 20.34 33.60 4.84
CA ILE A 755 20.20 32.18 4.54
C ILE A 755 20.48 31.99 3.05
N VAL A 756 21.37 31.06 2.73
CA VAL A 756 21.76 30.75 1.35
C VAL A 756 21.34 29.32 1.03
N VAL A 757 20.29 29.17 0.23
CA VAL A 757 19.84 27.87 -0.27
C VAL A 757 20.59 27.56 -1.55
N ILE A 758 21.36 26.48 -1.57
CA ILE A 758 22.18 26.10 -2.73
C ILE A 758 21.49 24.94 -3.44
N ASN A 759 20.90 25.23 -4.60
CA ASN A 759 20.33 24.24 -5.48
C ASN A 759 21.41 23.59 -6.35
N CYS A 760 21.67 22.29 -6.16
CA CYS A 760 22.74 21.56 -6.84
C CYS A 760 22.20 20.67 -7.97
N HIS A 761 22.02 21.24 -9.17
CA HIS A 761 21.55 20.52 -10.36
C HIS A 761 22.70 20.01 -11.25
N SER A 762 22.44 19.05 -12.14
CA SER A 762 23.45 18.43 -13.02
C SER A 762 24.19 19.43 -13.90
N ASP A 763 23.47 20.40 -14.45
CA ASP A 763 24.01 21.33 -15.46
C ASP A 763 24.69 22.57 -14.86
N GLN A 764 24.14 23.07 -13.77
CA GLN A 764 24.61 24.25 -13.05
C GLN A 764 24.09 24.23 -11.62
N CYS A 765 24.76 24.95 -10.71
CA CYS A 765 24.24 25.23 -9.39
C CYS A 765 23.70 26.67 -9.32
N ASP A 766 22.78 26.90 -8.40
CA ASP A 766 22.15 28.19 -8.16
C ASP A 766 22.06 28.45 -6.66
N ALA A 767 22.24 29.69 -6.22
CA ALA A 767 22.05 30.10 -4.84
C ALA A 767 20.85 31.04 -4.72
N LEU A 768 19.90 30.70 -3.84
CA LEU A 768 18.82 31.59 -3.42
C LEU A 768 19.20 32.23 -2.10
N VAL A 769 19.22 33.56 -2.06
CA VAL A 769 19.67 34.36 -0.91
C VAL A 769 18.48 35.05 -0.27
N ILE A 770 18.23 34.71 1.00
CA ILE A 770 17.25 35.38 1.86
C ILE A 770 18.00 36.25 2.86
N THR A 771 17.74 37.55 2.83
CA THR A 771 18.39 38.53 3.73
C THR A 771 17.43 38.93 4.85
N PRO A 772 17.89 39.06 6.10
CA PRO A 772 17.04 39.52 7.20
C PRO A 772 16.33 40.84 6.91
N GLY A 773 15.03 40.90 7.20
CA GLY A 773 14.19 42.09 7.01
C GLY A 773 13.78 42.37 5.56
N GLN A 774 14.10 41.49 4.61
CA GLN A 774 13.63 41.57 3.22
C GLN A 774 12.58 40.49 2.94
N ASP A 775 11.50 40.87 2.24
CA ASP A 775 10.45 39.94 1.82
C ASP A 775 10.76 39.26 0.46
N THR A 776 11.92 39.55 -0.13
CA THR A 776 12.31 39.09 -1.48
C THR A 776 13.35 37.97 -1.41
N VAL A 777 13.16 36.94 -2.23
CA VAL A 777 14.16 35.90 -2.49
C VAL A 777 15.04 36.33 -3.67
N ASN A 778 16.35 36.46 -3.44
CA ASN A 778 17.31 36.85 -4.47
C ASN A 778 18.00 35.61 -5.07
N HIS A 779 18.54 35.74 -6.29
CA HIS A 779 19.22 34.65 -7.00
C HIS A 779 20.65 35.03 -7.37
N VAL A 780 21.58 34.09 -7.16
CA VAL A 780 22.98 34.16 -7.57
C VAL A 780 23.32 32.92 -8.40
N PRO A 781 23.61 33.06 -9.70
CA PRO A 781 24.00 31.93 -10.54
C PRO A 781 25.41 31.43 -10.19
N LEU A 782 25.60 30.11 -10.15
CA LEU A 782 26.91 29.46 -9.89
C LEU A 782 27.32 28.59 -11.09
N PRO A 783 27.60 29.19 -12.26
CA PRO A 783 27.76 28.47 -13.53
C PRO A 783 29.00 27.57 -13.59
N ASN A 784 29.98 27.81 -12.72
CA ASN A 784 31.21 27.04 -12.67
C ASN A 784 31.09 25.78 -11.79
N PHE A 785 29.97 25.57 -11.08
CA PHE A 785 29.78 24.38 -10.25
C PHE A 785 28.57 23.56 -10.71
N THR A 786 28.69 22.24 -10.66
CA THR A 786 27.67 21.30 -11.14
C THR A 786 27.45 20.17 -10.14
N GLY A 787 26.32 19.46 -10.23
CA GLY A 787 26.06 18.27 -9.44
C GLY A 787 27.11 17.17 -9.65
N GLU A 788 27.68 17.06 -10.85
CA GLU A 788 28.78 16.12 -11.12
C GLU A 788 30.08 16.52 -10.41
N LYS A 789 30.41 17.82 -10.39
CA LYS A 789 31.52 18.34 -9.59
C LYS A 789 31.29 18.11 -8.09
N ALA A 790 30.06 18.28 -7.61
CA ALA A 790 29.71 18.00 -6.21
C ALA A 790 29.94 16.53 -5.83
N ARG A 791 29.46 15.58 -6.65
CA ARG A 791 29.70 14.14 -6.46
C ARG A 791 31.18 13.78 -6.52
N SER A 792 31.92 14.36 -7.46
CA SER A 792 33.37 14.16 -7.59
C SER A 792 34.12 14.68 -6.37
N ALA A 793 33.82 15.90 -5.93
CA ALA A 793 34.37 16.53 -4.73
C ALA A 793 34.17 15.65 -3.48
N ARG A 794 32.96 15.11 -3.31
CA ARG A 794 32.67 14.18 -2.21
C ARG A 794 33.53 12.91 -2.29
N SER A 795 33.58 12.26 -3.45
CA SER A 795 34.37 11.04 -3.65
C SER A 795 35.86 11.27 -3.36
N GLU A 796 36.39 12.44 -3.73
CA GLU A 796 37.76 12.84 -3.43
C GLU A 796 38.00 13.05 -1.93
N ILE A 797 37.08 13.74 -1.22
CA ILE A 797 37.12 13.89 0.23
C ILE A 797 37.13 12.52 0.90
N GLU A 798 36.19 11.63 0.53
CA GLU A 798 36.11 10.28 1.11
C GLU A 798 37.38 9.45 0.84
N SER A 799 37.94 9.54 -0.36
CA SER A 799 39.20 8.87 -0.72
C SER A 799 40.37 9.41 0.13
N SER A 800 40.43 10.72 0.36
CA SER A 800 41.43 11.34 1.23
C SER A 800 41.29 10.85 2.68
N LEU A 801 40.08 10.90 3.25
CA LEU A 801 39.80 10.43 4.61
C LEU A 801 40.16 8.95 4.80
N ARG A 802 39.81 8.08 3.84
CA ARG A 802 40.18 6.66 3.83
C ARG A 802 41.70 6.46 3.80
N SER A 803 42.42 7.26 3.02
CA SER A 803 43.89 7.16 2.92
C SER A 803 44.60 7.55 4.23
N LYS A 804 43.99 8.45 5.01
CA LYS A 804 44.48 8.90 6.32
C LYS A 804 44.03 8.01 7.50
N GLY A 805 43.26 6.95 7.24
CA GLY A 805 42.77 6.03 8.26
C GLY A 805 41.62 6.58 9.13
N ILE A 806 40.97 7.67 8.69
CA ILE A 806 39.88 8.32 9.41
C ILE A 806 38.58 7.56 9.08
N ARG A 807 38.34 6.42 9.76
CA ARG A 807 37.09 5.64 9.66
C ARG A 807 36.34 5.56 10.98
N GLU A 808 37.04 5.28 12.09
CA GLU A 808 36.44 5.09 13.42
C GLU A 808 37.22 5.88 14.48
N ARG A 809 36.51 6.45 15.47
CA ARG A 809 37.12 7.15 16.62
C ARG A 809 38.02 6.16 17.37
N GLY A 810 39.29 6.49 17.54
CA GLY A 810 40.26 5.66 18.27
C GLY A 810 41.15 4.72 17.43
N PHE A 811 40.91 4.58 16.11
CA PHE A 811 41.71 3.68 15.25
C PHE A 811 42.77 4.44 14.43
N LYS A 812 44.06 4.21 14.67
CA LYS A 812 45.19 4.70 13.83
C LYS A 812 45.77 3.54 13.02
N ARG A 813 45.49 3.44 11.72
CA ARG A 813 46.20 2.52 10.81
C ARG A 813 47.40 3.23 10.16
N LEU A 814 48.55 2.55 10.06
CA LEU A 814 49.73 3.03 9.33
C LEU A 814 49.36 3.37 7.88
N SER A 815 49.53 4.65 7.53
CA SER A 815 49.26 5.19 6.19
C SER A 815 50.13 4.48 5.14
N LYS A 816 49.54 4.13 3.99
CA LYS A 816 50.31 3.69 2.81
C LYS A 816 50.79 4.95 2.07
N PRO A 817 52.11 5.24 2.01
CA PRO A 817 52.60 6.41 1.30
C PRO A 817 52.45 6.20 -0.21
N GLY A 818 51.78 7.13 -0.92
CA GLY A 818 51.81 7.16 -2.39
C GLY A 818 50.61 7.76 -3.14
N LYS A 819 49.47 8.05 -2.49
CA LYS A 819 48.33 8.71 -3.16
C LYS A 819 48.33 10.21 -2.86
N LYS A 820 48.19 11.06 -3.90
CA LYS A 820 48.02 12.51 -3.74
C LYS A 820 46.75 12.80 -2.94
N ASP A 821 46.87 13.66 -1.94
CA ASP A 821 45.76 14.16 -1.13
C ASP A 821 45.12 15.36 -1.84
N ASN A 822 43.92 15.17 -2.38
CA ASN A 822 43.19 16.19 -3.14
C ASN A 822 42.20 16.99 -2.27
N PHE A 823 42.24 16.86 -0.94
CA PHE A 823 41.28 17.57 -0.08
C PHE A 823 41.35 19.10 -0.28
N GLY A 824 42.56 19.66 -0.31
CA GLY A 824 42.76 21.10 -0.51
C GLY A 824 42.24 21.61 -1.85
N SER A 825 42.37 20.84 -2.94
CA SER A 825 41.83 21.22 -4.26
C SER A 825 40.31 21.23 -4.27
N VAL A 826 39.66 20.32 -3.54
CA VAL A 826 38.20 20.34 -3.37
C VAL A 826 37.75 21.62 -2.64
N LEU A 827 38.44 22.00 -1.55
CA LEU A 827 38.11 23.23 -0.81
C LEU A 827 38.32 24.50 -1.65
N ALA A 828 39.36 24.52 -2.50
CA ALA A 828 39.60 25.63 -3.43
C ALA A 828 38.52 25.74 -4.50
N ALA A 829 38.04 24.60 -5.03
CA ALA A 829 36.91 24.58 -5.96
C ALA A 829 35.63 25.11 -5.30
N LEU A 830 35.31 24.67 -4.07
CA LEU A 830 34.17 25.18 -3.31
C LEU A 830 34.28 26.69 -3.05
N TRP A 831 35.48 27.19 -2.80
CA TRP A 831 35.71 28.62 -2.62
C TRP A 831 35.41 29.41 -3.88
N HIS A 832 36.07 29.08 -4.99
CA HIS A 832 35.97 29.86 -6.22
C HIS A 832 34.63 29.72 -6.94
N ASP A 833 34.06 28.52 -6.95
CA ASP A 833 32.90 28.21 -7.78
C ASP A 833 31.56 28.37 -7.02
N VAL A 834 31.58 28.39 -5.68
CA VAL A 834 30.35 28.41 -4.85
C VAL A 834 30.37 29.54 -3.82
N VAL A 835 31.31 29.52 -2.87
CA VAL A 835 31.24 30.38 -1.68
C VAL A 835 31.60 31.84 -1.99
N LYS A 836 32.70 32.07 -2.70
CA LYS A 836 33.15 33.43 -3.02
C LYS A 836 32.10 34.20 -3.84
N PRO A 837 31.47 33.65 -4.91
CA PRO A 837 30.39 34.35 -5.62
C PRO A 837 29.24 34.81 -4.72
N VAL A 838 28.86 33.99 -3.73
CA VAL A 838 27.82 34.35 -2.75
C VAL A 838 28.29 35.47 -1.83
N LEU A 839 29.53 35.39 -1.32
CA LEU A 839 30.09 36.44 -0.45
C LEU A 839 30.31 37.76 -1.20
N ASP A 840 30.70 37.71 -2.47
CA ASP A 840 30.82 38.87 -3.35
C ASP A 840 29.45 39.54 -3.54
N TYR A 841 28.39 38.75 -3.76
CA TYR A 841 27.01 39.25 -3.86
C TYR A 841 26.53 39.92 -2.56
N LEU A 842 26.84 39.33 -1.41
CA LEU A 842 26.53 39.89 -0.09
C LEU A 842 27.40 41.11 0.28
N GLY A 843 28.46 41.40 -0.51
CA GLY A 843 29.38 42.51 -0.26
C GLY A 843 30.42 42.25 0.84
N TYR A 844 30.61 41.01 1.28
CA TYR A 844 31.49 40.67 2.42
C TYR A 844 32.98 40.63 2.05
N THR A 845 33.32 40.47 0.76
CA THR A 845 34.71 40.42 0.29
C THR A 845 35.31 41.81 0.00
N ALA A 846 34.48 42.83 -0.25
CA ALA A 846 34.93 44.19 -0.55
C ALA A 846 35.50 44.94 0.67
N HIS A 847 35.07 44.56 1.88
CA HIS A 847 35.48 45.17 3.14
C HIS A 847 35.75 44.08 4.19
N PRO A 848 36.96 43.46 4.19
CA PRO A 848 37.28 42.43 5.18
C PRO A 848 37.20 43.03 6.60
N PRO A 849 36.47 42.41 7.54
CA PRO A 849 36.26 42.94 8.89
C PRO A 849 37.57 43.24 9.65
N SER A 850 38.68 42.59 9.25
CA SER A 850 40.02 42.77 9.82
C SER A 850 40.69 44.13 9.52
N TYR A 851 40.17 44.94 8.57
CA TYR A 851 40.80 46.23 8.22
C TYR A 851 40.41 47.43 9.10
N GLN A 852 39.45 47.29 10.02
CA GLN A 852 39.04 48.40 10.89
C GLN A 852 40.00 48.69 12.06
N HIS A 853 41.13 47.98 12.19
CA HIS A 853 42.06 48.15 13.32
C HIS A 853 43.39 48.86 12.99
N SER A 854 43.59 49.38 11.77
CA SER A 854 44.89 49.96 11.41
C SER A 854 44.92 51.45 11.01
N ASN A 855 43.79 52.14 10.84
CA ASN A 855 43.79 53.58 10.49
C ASN A 855 42.56 54.35 11.01
N ALA A 856 42.37 54.43 12.32
CA ALA A 856 41.39 55.38 12.89
C ALA A 856 42.14 56.56 13.54
N ASP A 857 42.13 57.69 12.83
CA ASP A 857 42.37 59.01 13.43
C ASP A 857 41.37 59.24 14.58
N GLU A 858 41.87 59.76 15.69
CA GLU A 858 41.27 59.85 17.03
C GLU A 858 39.99 60.72 17.18
N THR A 859 39.20 61.00 16.15
CA THR A 859 38.19 62.08 16.23
C THR A 859 36.71 61.73 16.03
N SER A 860 36.30 60.46 16.00
CA SER A 860 34.87 60.12 16.06
C SER A 860 34.58 58.95 17.01
N LYS A 861 34.40 59.27 18.29
CA LYS A 861 33.66 58.42 19.23
C LYS A 861 32.18 58.67 18.96
N ASP A 862 31.53 57.75 18.26
CA ASP A 862 30.14 57.32 18.47
C ASP A 862 29.85 56.13 17.52
N ASP A 863 29.54 54.97 18.12
CA ASP A 863 29.00 53.71 17.56
C ASP A 863 29.81 52.89 16.52
N VAL A 864 31.01 52.40 16.90
CA VAL A 864 31.59 51.20 16.26
C VAL A 864 31.88 50.14 17.32
N THR A 865 31.01 49.12 17.39
CA THR A 865 31.23 47.91 18.19
C THR A 865 32.36 47.04 17.59
N PRO A 866 33.24 46.41 18.39
CA PRO A 866 34.37 45.63 17.88
C PRO A 866 33.93 44.37 17.11
N GLY A 867 34.46 44.19 15.89
CA GLY A 867 35.00 42.92 15.35
C GLY A 867 34.18 41.62 15.42
N PHE A 868 32.88 41.60 15.11
CA PHE A 868 32.15 40.33 14.91
C PHE A 868 31.92 40.04 13.43
N LEU A 869 32.42 38.88 12.96
CA LEU A 869 32.12 38.38 11.62
C LEU A 869 30.60 38.16 11.44
N PRO A 870 30.02 38.50 10.26
CA PRO A 870 28.64 38.18 9.96
C PRO A 870 28.37 36.67 9.97
N HIS A 871 27.14 36.28 10.30
CA HIS A 871 26.70 34.88 10.31
C HIS A 871 25.97 34.54 9.01
N ILE A 872 26.27 33.38 8.42
CA ILE A 872 25.55 32.81 7.27
C ILE A 872 25.06 31.41 7.62
N THR A 873 23.82 31.12 7.23
CA THR A 873 23.29 29.76 7.28
C THR A 873 23.18 29.16 5.87
N TRP A 874 23.87 28.05 5.63
CA TRP A 874 23.87 27.31 4.38
C TRP A 874 22.77 26.25 4.38
N CYS A 875 21.94 26.24 3.34
CA CYS A 875 20.91 25.22 3.11
C CYS A 875 21.20 24.48 1.79
N PRO A 876 22.14 23.53 1.76
CA PRO A 876 22.51 22.80 0.55
C PRO A 876 21.48 21.74 0.13
N THR A 877 21.45 21.42 -1.16
CA THR A 877 20.66 20.33 -1.74
C THR A 877 21.52 19.27 -2.42
N GLY A 878 20.98 18.06 -2.56
CA GLY A 878 21.64 16.94 -3.24
C GLY A 878 23.04 16.64 -2.70
N ALA A 879 23.98 16.35 -3.61
CA ALA A 879 25.36 16.01 -3.23
C ALA A 879 26.11 17.14 -2.48
N MET A 880 25.64 18.39 -2.57
CA MET A 880 26.23 19.53 -1.85
C MET A 880 26.06 19.40 -0.33
N THR A 881 25.05 18.67 0.14
CA THR A 881 24.78 18.46 1.58
C THR A 881 25.96 17.84 2.33
N PHE A 882 26.83 17.10 1.62
CA PHE A 882 28.00 16.43 2.19
C PHE A 882 29.29 17.25 2.10
N LEU A 883 29.25 18.48 1.56
CA LEU A 883 30.45 19.26 1.29
C LEU A 883 30.68 20.34 2.36
N PRO A 884 31.92 20.52 2.83
CA PRO A 884 32.25 21.42 3.94
C PRO A 884 32.37 22.89 3.46
N LEU A 885 31.25 23.50 3.06
CA LEU A 885 31.16 24.92 2.68
C LEU A 885 31.80 25.88 3.71
N HIS A 886 31.69 25.58 5.01
CA HIS A 886 32.29 26.35 6.09
C HIS A 886 33.84 26.31 6.13
N ALA A 887 34.46 25.43 5.35
CA ALA A 887 35.91 25.31 5.22
C ALA A 887 36.40 25.60 3.79
N ALA A 888 35.51 26.06 2.90
CA ALA A 888 35.88 26.44 1.54
C ALA A 888 36.99 27.50 1.57
N GLY A 889 38.08 27.23 0.87
CA GLY A 889 39.17 28.18 0.74
C GLY A 889 40.26 27.73 -0.22
N ASP A 890 40.93 28.70 -0.85
CA ASP A 890 42.23 28.47 -1.48
C ASP A 890 43.33 28.72 -0.46
N TYR A 891 43.75 27.65 0.21
CA TYR A 891 44.77 27.69 1.27
C TYR A 891 46.17 28.05 0.75
N SER A 892 46.38 28.08 -0.58
CA SER A 892 47.63 28.57 -1.18
C SER A 892 47.71 30.10 -1.24
N GLN A 893 46.57 30.80 -1.09
CA GLN A 893 46.48 32.26 -1.16
C GLN A 893 46.08 32.85 0.20
N PRO A 894 46.65 33.99 0.63
CA PRO A 894 46.17 34.69 1.82
C PRO A 894 44.75 35.24 1.60
N HIS A 895 43.98 35.41 2.68
CA HIS A 895 42.65 36.03 2.66
C HIS A 895 41.63 35.35 1.72
N SER A 896 41.78 34.05 1.48
CA SER A 896 40.94 33.28 0.55
C SER A 896 40.25 32.12 1.25
N ARG A 897 39.88 32.28 2.53
CA ARG A 897 39.16 31.27 3.32
C ARG A 897 37.83 31.84 3.84
N VAL A 898 36.75 31.09 3.68
CA VAL A 898 35.41 31.51 4.13
C VAL A 898 35.34 31.92 5.59
N PHE A 899 36.07 31.24 6.47
CA PHE A 899 36.06 31.51 7.91
C PHE A 899 36.72 32.84 8.28
N GLU A 900 37.43 33.51 7.36
CA GLU A 900 37.94 34.86 7.58
C GLU A 900 36.85 35.94 7.37
N TYR A 901 35.73 35.56 6.74
CA TYR A 901 34.66 36.47 6.34
C TYR A 901 33.36 36.23 7.11
N VAL A 902 33.04 34.97 7.43
CA VAL A 902 31.74 34.61 8.02
C VAL A 902 31.84 33.49 9.04
N VAL A 903 30.92 33.54 10.01
CA VAL A 903 30.57 32.37 10.82
C VAL A 903 29.54 31.55 10.07
N SER A 904 29.83 30.28 9.81
CA SER A 904 28.96 29.39 9.05
C SER A 904 28.12 28.48 9.94
N SER A 905 26.87 28.26 9.56
CA SER A 905 26.00 27.22 10.11
C SER A 905 25.24 26.55 8.97
N TYR A 906 24.62 25.42 9.24
CA TYR A 906 23.86 24.66 8.24
C TYR A 906 22.41 24.52 8.67
N THR A 907 21.51 24.37 7.71
CA THR A 907 20.15 23.90 7.97
C THR A 907 19.70 22.97 6.86
N PRO A 908 18.97 21.89 7.18
CA PRO A 908 18.35 21.05 6.17
C PRO A 908 17.09 21.69 5.57
N THR A 909 16.37 22.54 6.30
CA THR A 909 15.21 23.29 5.78
C THR A 909 15.09 24.63 6.49
N LEU A 910 14.44 25.62 5.87
CA LEU A 910 14.09 26.87 6.53
C LEU A 910 13.03 26.65 7.62
N THR A 911 12.13 25.69 7.40
CA THR A 911 11.11 25.30 8.38
C THR A 911 11.70 24.85 9.73
N ALA A 912 12.87 24.19 9.71
CA ALA A 912 13.59 23.82 10.94
C ALA A 912 14.02 25.05 11.76
N LEU A 913 14.40 26.15 11.10
CA LEU A 913 14.78 27.40 11.78
C LEU A 913 13.56 28.16 12.34
N LEU A 914 12.40 28.06 11.65
CA LEU A 914 11.16 28.72 12.09
C LEU A 914 10.55 28.07 13.33
N SER A 915 10.68 26.76 13.45
CA SER A 915 10.19 25.97 14.59
C SER A 915 10.89 26.31 15.91
N SER A 916 12.01 27.03 15.83
CA SER A 916 12.80 27.52 16.95
C SER A 916 12.17 28.81 17.50
N THR A 917 11.37 28.68 18.56
CA THR A 917 10.98 29.86 19.37
C THR A 917 12.16 30.23 20.27
N PRO A 918 12.65 31.48 20.25
CA PRO A 918 13.70 31.91 21.15
C PRO A 918 13.15 31.95 22.58
N SER A 919 13.25 30.83 23.29
CA SER A 919 13.07 30.81 24.73
C SER A 919 14.33 31.39 25.35
N THR A 920 14.27 32.65 25.77
CA THR A 920 15.22 33.18 26.74
C THR A 920 15.06 32.30 27.99
N PRO A 921 16.09 31.56 28.44
CA PRO A 921 15.95 30.72 29.61
C PRO A 921 15.62 31.61 30.81
N SER A 922 14.36 31.60 31.22
CA SER A 922 13.90 32.25 32.44
C SER A 922 14.16 31.31 33.62
N GLY A 923 15.44 31.09 33.91
CA GLY A 923 15.91 30.19 34.97
C GLY A 923 17.29 29.60 34.71
N THR A 924 17.83 28.92 35.73
CA THR A 924 19.04 28.09 35.62
C THR A 924 18.72 26.88 34.75
N PHE A 925 19.25 26.82 33.52
CA PHE A 925 19.06 25.68 32.62
C PHE A 925 19.85 24.45 33.11
N ARG A 926 19.47 23.26 32.65
CA ARG A 926 20.09 21.98 33.02
C ARG A 926 20.74 21.29 31.81
N LEU A 927 21.98 20.85 31.99
CA LEU A 927 22.74 20.05 31.04
C LEU A 927 22.83 18.57 31.49
N LEU A 928 22.58 17.67 30.54
CA LEU A 928 22.85 16.24 30.67
C LEU A 928 24.12 15.89 29.89
N ALA A 929 25.11 15.33 30.57
CA ALA A 929 26.31 14.75 29.97
C ALA A 929 26.20 13.22 29.95
N VAL A 930 26.27 12.62 28.76
CA VAL A 930 26.28 11.16 28.58
C VAL A 930 27.65 10.74 28.05
N GLY A 931 28.31 9.82 28.75
CA GLY A 931 29.63 9.30 28.39
C GLY A 931 29.62 7.79 28.26
N GLN A 932 30.25 7.26 27.22
CA GLN A 932 30.54 5.84 27.10
C GLN A 932 32.02 5.66 26.73
N GLU A 933 32.87 5.47 27.73
CA GLU A 933 34.31 5.22 27.51
C GLU A 933 34.50 3.79 27.01
N THR A 934 33.84 2.83 27.66
CA THR A 934 33.94 1.40 27.35
C THR A 934 32.65 0.88 26.72
N THR A 935 32.51 1.01 25.41
CA THR A 935 31.37 0.43 24.69
C THR A 935 31.62 -1.06 24.35
N PRO A 936 30.72 -1.99 24.74
CA PRO A 936 30.85 -3.40 24.39
C PRO A 936 30.98 -3.61 22.87
N GLY A 937 32.07 -4.27 22.43
CA GLY A 937 32.32 -4.58 21.02
C GLY A 937 33.00 -3.47 20.21
N HIS A 938 33.33 -2.34 20.82
CA HIS A 938 34.04 -1.22 20.17
C HIS A 938 35.34 -0.86 20.90
N SER A 939 36.18 -0.03 20.28
CA SER A 939 37.41 0.47 20.91
C SER A 939 37.12 1.49 22.01
N GLU A 940 37.96 1.51 23.04
CA GLU A 940 37.87 2.46 24.16
C GLU A 940 38.05 3.93 23.70
N LEU A 941 37.33 4.84 24.34
CA LEU A 941 37.38 6.28 24.10
C LEU A 941 37.86 7.04 25.36
N PRO A 942 39.15 6.96 25.72
CA PRO A 942 39.68 7.54 26.96
C PRO A 942 39.54 9.07 27.03
N GLY A 943 39.38 9.74 25.88
CA GLY A 943 39.09 11.16 25.80
C GLY A 943 37.74 11.54 26.43
N VAL A 944 36.76 10.64 26.47
CA VAL A 944 35.41 10.89 27.00
C VAL A 944 35.46 11.37 28.46
N ILE A 945 36.31 10.78 29.31
CA ILE A 945 36.44 11.21 30.71
C ILE A 945 36.87 12.68 30.78
N LYS A 946 37.89 13.04 30.00
CA LYS A 946 38.42 14.42 29.97
C LYS A 946 37.40 15.38 29.41
N GLU A 947 36.70 14.97 28.35
CA GLU A 947 35.64 15.74 27.71
C GLU A 947 34.52 16.09 28.70
N LEU A 948 33.98 15.09 29.41
CA LEU A 948 32.91 15.34 30.38
C LEU A 948 33.36 16.18 31.57
N ALA A 949 34.60 16.00 32.05
CA ALA A 949 35.17 16.82 33.11
C ALA A 949 35.32 18.30 32.69
N CYS A 950 35.70 18.57 31.44
CA CYS A 950 35.72 19.93 30.89
C CYS A 950 34.31 20.53 30.85
N VAL A 951 33.30 19.78 30.40
CA VAL A 951 31.91 20.25 30.39
C VAL A 951 31.44 20.57 31.81
N GLU A 952 31.67 19.66 32.77
CA GLU A 952 31.29 19.87 34.18
C GLU A 952 31.91 21.14 34.77
N ALA A 953 33.20 21.38 34.51
CA ALA A 953 33.92 22.55 35.02
C ALA A 953 33.29 23.88 34.56
N HIS A 954 32.77 23.95 33.33
CA HIS A 954 32.08 25.14 32.82
C HIS A 954 30.68 25.33 33.41
N MET A 955 30.04 24.26 33.87
CA MET A 955 28.69 24.30 34.45
C MET A 955 28.67 24.65 35.94
N GLN A 956 29.77 24.43 36.67
CA GLN A 956 29.87 24.70 38.10
C GLN A 956 29.37 26.12 38.45
N ASP A 957 28.44 26.19 39.41
CA ASP A 957 27.78 27.41 39.90
C ASP A 957 26.98 28.22 38.87
N LYS A 958 26.93 27.80 37.59
CA LYS A 958 26.26 28.50 36.48
C LYS A 958 25.00 27.80 35.98
N ALA A 959 24.96 26.46 36.01
CA ALA A 959 23.86 25.65 35.45
C ALA A 959 23.64 24.36 36.25
N GLY A 960 22.47 23.74 36.10
CA GLY A 960 22.26 22.39 36.61
C GLY A 960 23.04 21.37 35.77
N TYR A 961 23.78 20.46 36.42
CA TYR A 961 24.55 19.42 35.72
C TYR A 961 24.11 18.02 36.18
N SER A 962 23.99 17.11 35.24
CA SER A 962 23.74 15.68 35.49
C SER A 962 24.56 14.85 34.51
N GLN A 963 25.01 13.68 34.97
CA GLN A 963 25.91 12.83 34.19
C GLN A 963 25.45 11.37 34.24
N LEU A 964 25.50 10.68 33.09
CA LEU A 964 25.29 9.25 32.94
C LEU A 964 26.51 8.65 32.24
N VAL A 965 27.25 7.77 32.92
CA VAL A 965 28.48 7.19 32.39
C VAL A 965 28.43 5.67 32.37
N ASP A 966 28.92 5.08 31.28
CA ASP A 966 29.03 3.64 31.06
C ASP A 966 27.76 2.88 31.44
N HIS A 967 27.80 2.02 32.47
CA HIS A 967 26.66 1.21 32.93
C HIS A 967 25.40 2.00 33.32
N GLN A 968 25.53 3.30 33.63
CA GLN A 968 24.40 4.18 33.93
C GLN A 968 23.73 4.72 32.65
N ALA A 969 24.50 4.84 31.58
CA ALA A 969 24.04 5.32 30.27
C ALA A 969 23.31 4.19 29.53
N THR A 970 22.10 3.88 29.99
CA THR A 970 21.16 2.97 29.30
C THR A 970 20.15 3.76 28.48
N LYS A 971 19.56 3.15 27.45
CA LYS A 971 18.57 3.80 26.56
C LYS A 971 17.45 4.51 27.32
N ILE A 972 16.85 3.82 28.30
CA ILE A 972 15.74 4.36 29.10
C ILE A 972 16.22 5.53 29.95
N SER A 973 17.33 5.35 30.69
CA SER A 973 17.85 6.38 31.59
C SER A 973 18.25 7.65 30.85
N VAL A 974 18.85 7.51 29.67
CA VAL A 974 19.24 8.63 28.81
C VAL A 974 17.99 9.36 28.30
N LEU A 975 16.99 8.66 27.76
CA LEU A 975 15.76 9.29 27.26
C LEU A 975 14.99 10.03 28.36
N ASP A 976 14.85 9.44 29.55
CA ASP A 976 14.18 10.06 30.68
C ASP A 976 14.96 11.29 31.19
N ALA A 977 16.30 11.24 31.20
CA ALA A 977 17.13 12.37 31.58
C ALA A 977 17.10 13.50 30.53
N MET A 978 17.04 13.17 29.23
CA MET A 978 16.88 14.14 28.15
C MET A 978 15.54 14.89 28.25
N GLU A 979 14.47 14.22 28.67
CA GLU A 979 13.16 14.85 28.87
C GLU A 979 13.21 15.95 29.94
N ASN A 980 14.03 15.75 30.98
CA ASN A 980 14.18 16.67 32.11
C ASN A 980 15.36 17.64 32.03
N SER A 981 16.10 17.65 30.92
CA SER A 981 17.28 18.50 30.70
C SER A 981 17.10 19.36 29.46
N ASP A 982 17.58 20.60 29.50
CA ASP A 982 17.43 21.55 28.39
C ASP A 982 18.47 21.27 27.30
N TRP A 983 19.70 20.95 27.73
CA TRP A 983 20.82 20.64 26.83
C TRP A 983 21.30 19.21 27.06
N VAL A 984 21.85 18.62 26.00
CA VAL A 984 22.46 17.30 26.05
C VAL A 984 23.85 17.32 25.39
N HIS A 985 24.81 16.65 26.03
CA HIS A 985 26.13 16.37 25.50
C HIS A 985 26.29 14.85 25.41
N LEU A 986 26.48 14.33 24.20
CA LEU A 986 26.64 12.89 23.95
C LEU A 986 28.07 12.60 23.50
N ALA A 987 28.88 12.01 24.38
CA ALA A 987 30.26 11.61 24.13
C ALA A 987 30.36 10.08 24.09
N CYS A 988 30.18 9.50 22.90
CA CYS A 988 30.07 8.06 22.68
C CYS A 988 30.34 7.68 21.22
N HIS A 989 30.39 6.38 20.91
CA HIS A 989 30.36 5.93 19.51
C HIS A 989 28.99 6.21 18.89
N ALA A 990 28.96 6.52 17.60
CA ALA A 990 27.74 6.65 16.81
C ALA A 990 27.75 5.68 15.64
N HIS A 991 26.55 5.30 15.21
CA HIS A 991 26.31 4.39 14.11
C HIS A 991 25.38 5.07 13.10
N GLN A 992 25.83 5.18 11.86
CA GLN A 992 24.96 5.50 10.73
C GLN A 992 24.61 4.20 10.02
N ASN A 993 23.32 3.87 9.95
CA ASN A 993 22.84 2.69 9.25
C ASN A 993 22.40 3.08 7.83
N VAL A 994 23.14 2.61 6.83
CA VAL A 994 22.91 2.94 5.42
C VAL A 994 21.73 2.15 4.82
N VAL A 995 21.34 1.03 5.44
CA VAL A 995 20.23 0.19 4.95
C VAL A 995 18.90 0.67 5.52
N ASP A 996 18.90 1.06 6.79
CA ASP A 996 17.74 1.59 7.49
C ASP A 996 18.17 2.83 8.28
N PRO A 997 18.10 4.02 7.65
CA PRO A 997 18.58 5.26 8.25
C PRO A 997 17.94 5.59 9.62
N THR A 998 16.73 5.10 9.90
CA THR A 998 16.05 5.29 11.19
C THR A 998 16.71 4.55 12.36
N LYS A 999 17.52 3.54 12.06
CA LYS A 999 18.32 2.79 13.04
C LYS A 999 19.69 3.41 13.31
N SER A 1000 19.96 4.57 12.72
CA SER A 1000 21.13 5.38 13.06
C SER A 1000 20.98 5.91 14.48
N GLY A 1001 22.07 5.98 15.25
CA GLY A 1001 22.00 6.28 16.67
C GLY A 1001 23.34 6.34 17.37
N VAL A 1002 23.31 6.41 18.69
CA VAL A 1002 24.51 6.36 19.55
C VAL A 1002 24.59 5.05 20.33
N PHE A 1003 25.78 4.52 20.51
CA PHE A 1003 26.00 3.34 21.34
C PHE A 1003 25.99 3.71 22.81
N LEU A 1004 25.06 3.09 23.53
CA LEU A 1004 24.91 3.13 24.98
C LEU A 1004 25.26 1.74 25.56
N HIS A 1005 25.16 1.61 26.88
CA HIS A 1005 25.56 0.38 27.56
C HIS A 1005 24.72 -0.85 27.16
N ASP A 1006 23.41 -0.66 26.94
CA ASP A 1006 22.43 -1.68 26.62
C ASP A 1006 22.04 -1.72 25.13
N GLY A 1007 22.89 -1.15 24.26
CA GLY A 1007 22.74 -1.16 22.80
C GLY A 1007 22.64 0.24 22.19
N ILE A 1008 22.10 0.32 20.96
CA ILE A 1008 22.00 1.58 20.22
C ILE A 1008 20.74 2.34 20.64
N LEU A 1009 20.89 3.60 21.05
CA LEU A 1009 19.79 4.57 21.09
C LEU A 1009 19.60 5.15 19.70
N ASP A 1010 18.64 4.60 18.96
CA ASP A 1010 18.37 4.98 17.58
C ASP A 1010 17.42 6.19 17.45
N LEU A 1011 17.35 6.74 16.24
CA LEU A 1011 16.46 7.85 15.92
C LEU A 1011 14.99 7.50 16.17
N THR A 1012 14.57 6.26 15.91
CA THR A 1012 13.22 5.81 16.23
C THR A 1012 12.91 5.98 17.71
N ALA A 1013 13.80 5.56 18.61
CA ALA A 1013 13.62 5.70 20.06
C ALA A 1013 13.62 7.17 20.50
N ILE A 1014 14.50 8.01 19.93
CA ILE A 1014 14.53 9.46 20.20
C ILE A 1014 13.22 10.11 19.72
N HIS A 1015 12.71 9.73 18.56
CA HIS A 1015 11.47 10.27 17.98
C HIS A 1015 10.19 9.77 18.67
N ARG A 1016 10.25 8.71 19.49
CA ARG A 1016 9.10 8.34 20.34
C ARG A 1016 8.82 9.35 21.46
N ARG A 1017 9.83 10.14 21.85
CA ARG A 1017 9.69 11.18 22.87
C ARG A 1017 9.58 12.55 22.19
N SER A 1018 8.77 13.43 22.78
CA SER A 1018 8.69 14.83 22.36
C SER A 1018 9.48 15.68 23.35
N PHE A 1019 10.59 16.25 22.89
CA PHE A 1019 11.41 17.11 23.72
C PHE A 1019 11.00 18.56 23.51
N LYS A 1020 10.16 19.09 24.39
CA LYS A 1020 9.74 20.50 24.34
C LYS A 1020 10.77 21.39 25.03
N ASN A 1021 10.89 22.63 24.55
CA ASN A 1021 11.71 23.68 25.16
C ASN A 1021 13.18 23.30 25.36
N LYS A 1022 13.80 22.62 24.38
CA LYS A 1022 15.23 22.29 24.42
C LYS A 1022 16.10 23.39 23.84
N GLY A 1023 17.39 23.35 24.15
CA GLY A 1023 18.40 24.31 23.69
C GLY A 1023 19.42 23.69 22.74
N LEU A 1024 20.44 23.06 23.31
CA LEU A 1024 21.60 22.55 22.57
C LEU A 1024 21.70 21.02 22.66
N ALA A 1025 21.94 20.37 21.52
CA ALA A 1025 22.48 19.02 21.46
C ALA A 1025 23.92 19.05 20.95
N PHE A 1026 24.88 18.69 21.80
CA PHE A 1026 26.28 18.54 21.42
C PHE A 1026 26.56 17.05 21.17
N LEU A 1027 26.74 16.68 19.91
CA LEU A 1027 26.98 15.31 19.48
C LEU A 1027 28.49 15.09 19.28
N SER A 1028 29.19 14.80 20.37
CA SER A 1028 30.59 14.36 20.35
C SER A 1028 30.67 12.88 19.99
N ALA A 1029 30.10 12.53 18.85
CA ALA A 1029 30.10 11.17 18.32
C ALA A 1029 30.39 11.22 16.81
N CYS A 1030 30.96 10.15 16.29
CA CYS A 1030 31.42 10.12 14.90
C CYS A 1030 30.27 10.01 13.90
N GLN A 1031 30.41 10.67 12.75
CA GLN A 1031 29.48 10.53 11.61
C GLN A 1031 28.03 10.97 11.92
N THR A 1032 27.87 11.90 12.86
CA THR A 1032 26.54 12.35 13.33
C THR A 1032 25.83 13.28 12.34
N ALA A 1033 26.53 13.73 11.30
CA ALA A 1033 26.00 14.48 10.16
C ALA A 1033 26.50 13.94 8.80
N THR A 1034 26.76 12.64 8.67
CA THR A 1034 27.22 12.04 7.39
C THR A 1034 26.09 11.86 6.38
N GLY A 1035 24.85 11.63 6.82
CA GLY A 1035 23.67 11.48 5.95
C GLY A 1035 23.64 10.18 5.12
N ASP A 1036 22.66 10.08 4.23
CA ASP A 1036 22.48 8.98 3.28
C ASP A 1036 22.70 9.48 1.85
N GLU A 1037 23.60 8.83 1.11
CA GLU A 1037 23.91 9.17 -0.28
C GLU A 1037 22.74 8.94 -1.23
N ALA A 1038 21.90 7.95 -0.94
CA ALA A 1038 20.75 7.63 -1.79
C ALA A 1038 19.60 8.63 -1.57
N LEU A 1039 19.57 9.32 -0.43
CA LEU A 1039 18.52 10.29 -0.07
C LEU A 1039 19.12 11.57 0.55
N PRO A 1040 19.93 12.32 -0.22
CA PRO A 1040 20.64 13.50 0.29
C PRO A 1040 19.69 14.61 0.74
N ASP A 1041 18.51 14.70 0.13
CA ASP A 1041 17.51 15.72 0.42
C ASP A 1041 16.56 15.37 1.59
N GLU A 1042 16.68 14.17 2.17
CA GLU A 1042 15.97 13.81 3.40
C GLU A 1042 16.77 14.11 4.68
N ALA A 1043 18.05 14.46 4.53
CA ALA A 1043 18.94 14.80 5.65
C ALA A 1043 18.93 13.77 6.80
N ILE A 1044 18.88 12.47 6.48
CA ILE A 1044 18.68 11.41 7.47
C ILE A 1044 19.98 11.09 8.22
N HIS A 1045 20.27 11.89 9.24
CA HIS A 1045 21.39 11.66 10.16
C HIS A 1045 21.04 12.13 11.58
N LEU A 1046 21.86 11.72 12.56
CA LEU A 1046 21.57 11.95 13.98
C LEU A 1046 21.31 13.43 14.29
N ALA A 1047 22.08 14.35 13.72
CA ALA A 1047 21.91 15.78 13.97
C ALA A 1047 20.55 16.34 13.53
N SER A 1048 20.09 16.02 12.31
CA SER A 1048 18.72 16.37 11.88
C SER A 1048 17.68 15.69 12.75
N GLY A 1049 17.94 14.44 13.15
CA GLY A 1049 17.14 13.71 14.12
C GLY A 1049 16.89 14.45 15.43
N MET A 1050 17.92 15.11 15.97
CA MET A 1050 17.83 15.94 17.17
C MET A 1050 17.03 17.24 16.94
N LEU A 1051 17.16 17.86 15.76
CA LEU A 1051 16.30 18.99 15.36
C LEU A 1051 14.83 18.57 15.38
N VAL A 1052 14.50 17.40 14.80
CA VAL A 1052 13.13 16.84 14.82
C VAL A 1052 12.66 16.59 16.24
N ALA A 1053 13.56 16.06 17.09
CA ALA A 1053 13.26 15.68 18.46
C ALA A 1053 12.89 16.91 19.32
N GLY A 1054 13.39 18.09 18.94
CA GLY A 1054 13.03 19.39 19.52
C GLY A 1054 14.22 20.25 19.96
N TYR A 1055 15.46 19.86 19.63
CA TYR A 1055 16.66 20.65 19.90
C TYR A 1055 16.88 21.66 18.76
N PRO A 1056 16.74 22.97 18.95
CA PRO A 1056 16.85 23.97 17.88
C PRO A 1056 18.28 24.18 17.36
N SER A 1057 19.30 23.79 18.13
CA SER A 1057 20.72 23.94 17.81
C SER A 1057 21.49 22.66 18.09
N VAL A 1058 22.31 22.22 17.13
CA VAL A 1058 23.07 20.97 17.19
C VAL A 1058 24.51 21.19 16.74
N VAL A 1059 25.47 20.78 17.57
CA VAL A 1059 26.87 20.62 17.15
C VAL A 1059 27.09 19.16 16.78
N ALA A 1060 27.59 18.89 15.59
CA ALA A 1060 27.76 17.56 15.05
C ALA A 1060 29.07 17.43 14.25
N THR A 1061 29.37 16.22 13.79
CA THR A 1061 30.55 15.94 12.97
C THR A 1061 30.20 15.28 11.64
N MET A 1062 30.76 15.80 10.53
CA MET A 1062 30.56 15.26 9.18
C MET A 1062 31.24 13.89 8.99
N TRP A 1063 32.34 13.64 9.70
CA TRP A 1063 33.05 12.35 9.76
C TRP A 1063 33.68 12.14 11.13
N SER A 1064 34.42 11.04 11.27
CA SER A 1064 35.04 10.66 12.54
C SER A 1064 36.11 11.66 12.99
N VAL A 1065 36.03 12.10 14.25
CA VAL A 1065 36.97 13.05 14.87
C VAL A 1065 38.03 12.33 15.70
N SER A 1066 39.16 12.99 15.95
CA SER A 1066 40.20 12.46 16.84
C SER A 1066 39.73 12.53 18.28
N ASP A 1067 39.95 11.46 19.04
CA ASP A 1067 39.58 11.39 20.45
C ASP A 1067 40.31 12.45 21.32
N ASP A 1068 41.52 12.86 20.90
CA ASP A 1068 42.28 13.93 21.55
C ASP A 1068 41.75 15.35 21.25
N ASP A 1069 40.98 15.52 20.17
CA ASP A 1069 40.48 16.82 19.72
C ASP A 1069 39.11 17.16 20.32
N ALA A 1070 38.27 16.15 20.55
CA ALA A 1070 36.92 16.33 21.06
C ALA A 1070 36.87 17.05 22.44
N PRO A 1071 37.66 16.67 23.47
CA PRO A 1071 37.71 17.40 24.73
C PRO A 1071 38.09 18.87 24.56
N PHE A 1072 39.03 19.15 23.65
CA PHE A 1072 39.53 20.51 23.42
C PHE A 1072 38.46 21.39 22.75
N VAL A 1073 37.72 20.85 21.78
CA VAL A 1073 36.63 21.58 21.13
C VAL A 1073 35.48 21.80 22.11
N ALA A 1074 35.09 20.78 22.88
CA ALA A 1074 34.04 20.89 23.89
C ALA A 1074 34.37 21.97 24.94
N ASP A 1075 35.60 21.96 25.48
CA ASP A 1075 36.08 22.94 26.46
C ASP A 1075 35.90 24.38 25.97
N ILE A 1076 36.34 24.68 24.75
CA ILE A 1076 36.22 26.03 24.19
C ILE A 1076 34.75 26.39 23.92
N VAL A 1077 33.98 25.50 23.29
CA VAL A 1077 32.58 25.79 22.96
C VAL A 1077 31.78 26.13 24.22
N TYR A 1078 31.90 25.31 25.28
CA TYR A 1078 31.20 25.59 26.53
C TYR A 1078 31.75 26.83 27.24
N GLY A 1079 33.06 27.08 27.21
CA GLY A 1079 33.63 28.32 27.74
C GLY A 1079 32.99 29.57 27.13
N GLU A 1080 32.94 29.65 25.80
CA GLU A 1080 32.36 30.78 25.07
C GLU A 1080 30.83 30.92 25.32
N LEU A 1081 30.11 29.80 25.36
CA LEU A 1081 28.66 29.80 25.64
C LEU A 1081 28.35 30.24 27.08
N MET A 1082 29.16 29.83 28.05
CA MET A 1082 28.96 30.19 29.46
C MET A 1082 29.40 31.63 29.78
N GLU A 1083 30.26 32.24 28.96
CA GLU A 1083 30.62 33.67 29.09
C GLU A 1083 29.51 34.58 28.54
N THR A 1084 28.92 34.20 27.41
CA THR A 1084 27.87 35.00 26.75
C THR A 1084 26.51 34.87 27.41
N GLY A 1085 26.22 33.72 28.05
CA GLY A 1085 24.97 33.45 28.77
C GLY A 1085 23.72 33.46 27.89
N LYS A 1086 23.89 33.35 26.57
CA LYS A 1086 22.81 33.42 25.56
C LYS A 1086 22.82 32.17 24.69
N ILE A 1087 21.63 31.62 24.42
CA ILE A 1087 21.41 30.55 23.44
C ILE A 1087 20.28 30.98 22.52
N GLY A 1088 20.47 30.67 21.24
CA GLY A 1088 19.59 31.09 20.16
C GLY A 1088 20.02 32.44 19.63
N ASN A 1089 20.16 32.52 18.29
CA ASN A 1089 20.71 33.61 17.46
C ASN A 1089 22.14 33.38 16.91
N GLY A 1090 22.52 32.12 16.63
CA GLY A 1090 23.82 31.77 16.03
C GLY A 1090 25.02 31.76 16.98
N GLU A 1091 24.83 31.94 18.30
CA GLU A 1091 25.89 31.93 19.32
C GLU A 1091 26.65 30.61 19.37
N VAL A 1092 25.95 29.48 19.23
CA VAL A 1092 26.58 28.15 19.16
C VAL A 1092 27.48 28.04 17.94
N GLY A 1093 27.05 28.57 16.79
CA GLY A 1093 27.88 28.68 15.59
C GLY A 1093 29.14 29.53 15.81
N LYS A 1094 29.02 30.65 16.54
CA LYS A 1094 30.16 31.52 16.91
C LYS A 1094 31.14 30.81 17.86
N ALA A 1095 30.61 30.15 18.89
CA ALA A 1095 31.41 29.37 19.83
C ALA A 1095 32.18 28.25 19.12
N LEU A 1096 31.52 27.54 18.19
CA LEU A 1096 32.17 26.51 17.37
C LEU A 1096 33.20 27.10 16.40
N HIS A 1097 32.94 28.27 15.83
CA HIS A 1097 33.91 28.97 14.99
C HIS A 1097 35.19 29.31 15.76
N CYS A 1098 35.07 29.84 16.98
CA CYS A 1098 36.21 30.09 17.87
C CYS A 1098 36.94 28.79 18.25
N ALA A 1099 36.21 27.74 18.60
CA ALA A 1099 36.80 26.44 18.94
C ALA A 1099 37.58 25.83 17.78
N THR A 1100 37.03 25.88 16.57
CA THR A 1100 37.71 25.38 15.37
C THR A 1100 38.88 26.27 14.96
N GLU A 1101 38.84 27.58 15.20
CA GLU A 1101 40.00 28.48 15.01
C GLU A 1101 41.17 28.11 15.92
N LYS A 1102 40.90 27.98 17.23
CA LYS A 1102 41.91 27.56 18.20
C LYS A 1102 42.44 26.15 17.89
N LEU A 1103 41.58 25.24 17.40
CA LEU A 1103 41.99 23.91 16.97
C LEU A 1103 42.88 23.99 15.73
N ARG A 1104 42.50 24.76 14.69
CA ARG A 1104 43.31 25.01 13.49
C ARG A 1104 44.71 25.50 13.85
N ASN A 1105 44.81 26.46 14.76
CA ASN A 1105 46.09 27.00 15.24
C ASN A 1105 46.92 25.94 15.99
N LYS A 1106 46.28 25.01 16.70
CA LYS A 1106 46.93 23.92 17.44
C LYS A 1106 47.45 22.81 16.53
N VAL A 1107 46.67 22.40 15.53
CA VAL A 1107 46.96 21.20 14.72
C VAL A 1107 47.61 21.51 13.38
N GLY A 1108 47.52 22.76 12.92
CA GLY A 1108 47.93 23.21 11.59
C GLY A 1108 46.74 23.29 10.63
N GLU A 1109 46.71 24.34 9.84
CA GLU A 1109 45.58 24.68 8.96
C GLU A 1109 45.29 23.61 7.89
N GLU A 1110 46.34 23.00 7.32
CA GLU A 1110 46.23 21.95 6.31
C GLU A 1110 45.78 20.58 6.87
N GLN A 1111 45.63 20.44 8.19
CA GLN A 1111 45.10 19.22 8.82
C GLN A 1111 43.57 19.16 8.73
N PHE A 1112 43.02 19.29 7.52
CA PHE A 1112 41.58 19.39 7.25
C PHE A 1112 40.76 18.28 7.93
N GLY A 1113 41.27 17.05 7.93
CA GLY A 1113 40.59 15.90 8.54
C GLY A 1113 40.33 16.02 10.05
N ARG A 1114 41.02 16.93 10.76
CA ARG A 1114 40.90 17.12 12.22
C ARG A 1114 39.93 18.22 12.63
N TRP A 1115 39.86 19.33 11.89
CA TRP A 1115 39.09 20.51 12.29
C TRP A 1115 37.85 20.80 11.42
N VAL A 1116 37.88 20.43 10.12
CA VAL A 1116 36.73 20.58 9.21
C VAL A 1116 35.51 19.72 9.57
N PRO A 1117 35.60 18.53 10.21
CA PRO A 1117 34.39 17.76 10.46
C PRO A 1117 33.37 18.47 11.37
N TYR A 1118 33.79 19.41 12.22
CA TYR A 1118 32.91 20.06 13.19
C TYR A 1118 31.98 21.07 12.52
N ILE A 1119 30.67 20.86 12.65
CA ILE A 1119 29.66 21.75 12.08
C ILE A 1119 28.56 22.08 13.10
N HIS A 1120 27.96 23.25 12.93
CA HIS A 1120 26.75 23.66 13.62
C HIS A 1120 25.56 23.57 12.66
N ILE A 1121 24.48 22.93 13.10
CA ILE A 1121 23.22 22.78 12.36
C ILE A 1121 22.07 23.34 13.22
N GLY A 1122 21.25 24.23 12.66
CA GLY A 1122 20.12 24.86 13.36
C GLY A 1122 20.30 26.36 13.61
N SER A 1123 19.49 26.90 14.54
CA SER A 1123 19.31 28.34 14.82
C SER A 1123 20.35 28.97 15.74
#